data_AF-A0A2A2QEB2-F1
#
_entry.id   AF-A0A2A2QEB2-F1
#
_cell.length_a   1.000
_cell.length_b   1.000
_cell.length_c   1.000
_cell.angle_alpha   90.00
_cell.angle_beta   90.00
_cell.angle_gamma   90.00
#
_symmetry.space_group_name_H-M   'P 1'
#
loop_
_entity.id
_entity.type
_entity.pdbx_description
1 polymer ?
#
loop_
_entity_poly.entity_id
_entity_poly.type
_entity_poly.pdbx_seq_one_letter_code
_entity_poly.pdbx_strand_id
1 'polypeptide(L)'
;MPEQTPKPDQLEGGAYEVIRARLDKHAATLRSGLDALNTERLDVFGGIQTALLGTERVATEHNCVARDLVAVGKHRFLFGYNIQFGLKQTTDIKDVFAAYDYNPETRGFTALPVDQVLADPRFAEDFAYLFKYYREAVFQKFMVIGPHLYLKMRSGKTIDDIKAFKWRINADGSLEYLGNRFDHEVVYPAQQEFQWQRAHRGMHRPGMHPHISIEDRVFVETVGGDLTVKIEDNTASGQGIYSEPVTESDQTLDDAEIFYAIVGSLILLKILPYRESLHRHLVFNDKTKTVHRIDAIGDSCVLLPDDHGIIFANGYLLQTGEVKTFDHGILDMRFERKVASSNGEDFLYSFYNRALGDYVLLSYNRIQQSVETPIVCSGYSLFGDGQLVLFRGDGQPQRHHALQVWQTPYLDDETSTAAATNKDSFLYKVGNPELVRGMAESRELLTLLNKDDSFAGLYLDIVKRSGDLLDAYFWLDRAECQSLAAPLREIKKAGETAIGEFEKVQKLRAVASERTTTVRAAVEKLIRETQTSPPDALHGFVHQLAGLRKLRGEIIALRDVRYTDPAAVDAFEKEVVATTDAVSNKTVDFLLGEDSLKSYAASIATQEAALSKIAKVTEADEVATALDQAATELEMLIEIVGGLKIADATQTTAIIERISALYARLNGTRGSLRNKRRELSRGEGEAQFAAQMKLLSQALANYLDLCDTPEKCDESLTRLMVQVEELEGKFAEFDEYIEQIAVRREEIYDAFEGRRTQLVEARGKRAGALFKSAERILAGIRNRVASFNEVEAIHSYFATDPMIEKVRDLIGQL
;
A
#
# COMPACT_ATOMS: atom_id res chain seq x y z
N MET A 1 44.17 -6.10 -27.51
CA MET A 1 43.58 -5.08 -26.61
C MET A 1 42.34 -5.72 -26.01
N PRO A 2 42.22 -5.82 -24.67
CA PRO A 2 41.04 -6.42 -24.08
C PRO A 2 39.87 -5.43 -24.16
N GLU A 3 38.73 -5.95 -24.63
CA GLU A 3 37.41 -5.31 -24.57
C GLU A 3 37.14 -4.82 -23.14
N GLN A 4 36.96 -3.50 -23.01
CA GLN A 4 36.46 -2.92 -21.77
C GLN A 4 34.99 -3.29 -21.64
N THR A 5 34.69 -4.18 -20.71
CA THR A 5 33.35 -4.33 -20.13
C THR A 5 32.84 -2.95 -19.71
N PRO A 6 31.60 -2.56 -20.09
CA PRO A 6 31.05 -1.28 -19.67
C PRO A 6 30.91 -1.30 -18.14
N LYS A 7 31.55 -0.33 -17.48
CA LYS A 7 31.28 -0.05 -16.06
C LYS A 7 29.81 0.39 -15.96
N PRO A 8 29.03 -0.13 -15.00
CA PRO A 8 27.71 0.43 -14.74
C PRO A 8 27.88 1.86 -14.24
N ASP A 9 27.13 2.80 -14.83
CA ASP A 9 27.06 4.19 -14.42
C ASP A 9 26.64 4.30 -12.96
N GLN A 10 27.62 4.41 -12.06
CA GLN A 10 27.41 4.53 -10.61
C GLN A 10 27.07 5.97 -10.16
N LEU A 11 26.92 6.92 -11.09
CA LEU A 11 26.71 8.34 -10.78
C LEU A 11 25.33 8.89 -11.18
N GLU A 12 24.43 8.06 -11.72
CA GLU A 12 23.05 8.46 -12.03
C GLU A 12 22.02 8.06 -10.95
N GLY A 13 22.46 7.49 -9.83
CA GLY A 13 21.60 7.22 -8.67
C GLY A 13 21.21 8.53 -7.98
N GLY A 14 19.92 8.76 -7.74
CA GLY A 14 19.46 9.82 -6.85
C GLY A 14 19.94 9.63 -5.41
N ALA A 15 19.62 10.61 -4.55
CA ALA A 15 20.00 10.58 -3.13
C ALA A 15 19.56 9.29 -2.42
N TYR A 16 18.44 8.72 -2.84
CA TYR A 16 17.88 7.48 -2.30
C TYR A 16 18.74 6.24 -2.63
N GLU A 17 19.17 6.07 -3.88
CA GLU A 17 20.00 4.93 -4.30
C GLU A 17 21.36 4.93 -3.57
N VAL A 18 21.92 6.12 -3.32
CA VAL A 18 23.15 6.28 -2.52
C VAL A 18 22.95 5.84 -1.07
N ILE A 19 21.79 6.16 -0.47
CA ILE A 19 21.47 5.73 0.90
C ILE A 19 21.30 4.21 0.95
N ARG A 20 20.64 3.60 -0.04
CA ARG A 20 20.49 2.13 -0.11
C ARG A 20 21.85 1.44 -0.20
N ALA A 21 22.75 1.90 -1.06
CA ALA A 21 24.10 1.35 -1.16
C ALA A 21 24.90 1.46 0.16
N ARG A 22 24.68 2.53 0.95
CA ARG A 22 25.27 2.64 2.30
C ARG A 22 24.67 1.63 3.27
N LEU A 23 23.35 1.48 3.29
CA LEU A 23 22.67 0.48 4.12
C LEU A 23 23.18 -0.93 3.81
N ASP A 24 23.30 -1.29 2.52
CA ASP A 24 23.81 -2.60 2.10
C ASP A 24 25.25 -2.84 2.55
N LYS A 25 26.11 -1.80 2.47
CA LYS A 25 27.49 -1.86 2.97
C LYS A 25 27.53 -2.14 4.48
N HIS A 26 26.76 -1.41 5.28
CA HIS A 26 26.75 -1.62 6.72
C HIS A 26 26.07 -2.93 7.12
N ALA A 27 25.08 -3.39 6.36
CA ALA A 27 24.48 -4.71 6.50
C ALA A 27 25.53 -5.82 6.27
N ALA A 28 26.38 -5.70 5.26
CA ALA A 28 27.48 -6.63 5.01
C ALA A 28 28.49 -6.68 6.18
N THR A 29 28.84 -5.53 6.75
CA THR A 29 29.71 -5.45 7.92
C THR A 29 29.06 -6.11 9.14
N LEU A 30 27.78 -5.82 9.42
CA LEU A 30 27.05 -6.44 10.52
C LEU A 30 26.95 -7.96 10.36
N ARG A 31 26.64 -8.45 9.15
CA ARG A 31 26.58 -9.88 8.84
C ARG A 31 27.91 -10.58 9.12
N SER A 32 29.01 -10.02 8.63
CA SER A 32 30.35 -10.58 8.85
C SER A 32 30.71 -10.63 10.33
N GLY A 33 30.38 -9.59 11.09
CA GLY A 33 30.59 -9.57 12.54
C GLY A 33 29.73 -10.58 13.30
N LEU A 34 28.46 -10.77 12.90
CA LEU A 34 27.58 -11.78 13.50
C LEU A 34 28.06 -13.21 13.22
N ASP A 35 28.54 -13.49 12.00
CA ASP A 35 29.05 -14.82 11.65
C ASP A 35 30.35 -15.13 12.42
N ALA A 36 31.23 -14.13 12.61
CA ALA A 36 32.41 -14.26 13.46
C ALA A 36 32.04 -14.49 14.93
N LEU A 37 31.12 -13.69 15.48
CA LEU A 37 30.61 -13.86 16.84
C LEU A 37 29.96 -15.25 17.04
N ASN A 38 29.22 -15.74 16.04
CA ASN A 38 28.61 -17.08 16.13
C ASN A 38 29.67 -18.17 16.23
N THR A 39 30.75 -18.03 15.47
CA THR A 39 31.87 -18.99 15.48
C THR A 39 32.52 -19.03 16.87
N GLU A 40 32.86 -17.86 17.43
CA GLU A 40 33.46 -17.75 18.77
C GLU A 40 32.49 -18.24 19.87
N ARG A 41 31.19 -17.97 19.73
CA ARG A 41 30.16 -18.47 20.64
C ARG A 41 30.10 -20.00 20.64
N LEU A 42 30.11 -20.63 19.46
CA LEU A 42 30.10 -22.08 19.33
C LEU A 42 31.36 -22.72 19.93
N ASP A 43 32.53 -22.06 19.80
CA ASP A 43 33.77 -22.53 20.42
C ASP A 43 33.70 -22.50 21.97
N VAL A 44 33.03 -21.50 22.56
CA VAL A 44 32.89 -21.33 24.01
C VAL A 44 31.84 -22.27 24.62
N PHE A 45 30.66 -22.36 24.01
CA PHE A 45 29.50 -23.07 24.58
C PHE A 45 29.31 -24.49 24.03
N GLY A 46 29.98 -24.83 22.93
CA GLY A 46 29.79 -26.08 22.21
C GLY A 46 28.63 -26.00 21.21
N GLY A 47 28.86 -26.48 19.99
CA GLY A 47 27.84 -26.63 18.95
C GLY A 47 27.51 -28.09 18.72
N ILE A 48 26.25 -28.48 18.94
CA ILE A 48 25.77 -29.83 18.62
C ILE A 48 24.90 -29.75 17.37
N GLN A 49 25.33 -30.39 16.30
CA GLN A 49 24.52 -30.53 15.10
C GLN A 49 23.67 -31.79 15.15
N THR A 50 22.48 -31.72 14.55
CA THR A 50 21.60 -32.88 14.41
C THR A 50 22.25 -33.93 13.52
N ALA A 51 22.48 -35.14 14.03
CA ALA A 51 23.12 -36.21 13.27
C ALA A 51 22.59 -37.60 13.68
N LEU A 52 22.40 -38.48 12.70
CA LEU A 52 22.06 -39.88 12.95
C LEU A 52 23.29 -40.61 13.51
N LEU A 53 23.23 -41.03 14.77
CA LEU A 53 24.29 -41.79 15.43
C LEU A 53 24.25 -43.28 15.07
N GLY A 54 23.06 -43.84 14.89
CA GLY A 54 22.93 -45.27 14.60
C GLY A 54 21.50 -45.71 14.38
N THR A 55 21.34 -46.93 13.88
CA THR A 55 20.04 -47.60 13.76
C THR A 55 20.16 -49.00 14.35
N GLU A 56 19.33 -49.26 15.36
CA GLU A 56 19.25 -50.56 16.02
C GLU A 56 17.91 -51.23 15.74
N ARG A 57 17.84 -52.55 15.91
CA ARG A 57 16.60 -53.31 15.73
C ARG A 57 16.18 -53.95 17.02
N VAL A 58 15.00 -53.59 17.50
CA VAL A 58 14.33 -54.31 18.60
C VAL A 58 13.36 -55.33 18.05
N ALA A 59 13.17 -56.44 18.77
CA ALA A 59 12.29 -57.52 18.36
C ALA A 59 11.20 -57.75 19.41
N THR A 60 9.96 -57.86 18.95
CA THR A 60 8.81 -58.24 19.77
C THR A 60 8.53 -59.75 19.67
N GLU A 61 7.75 -60.29 20.60
CA GLU A 61 7.40 -61.73 20.61
C GLU A 61 6.53 -62.09 19.39
N HIS A 62 5.62 -61.19 19.01
CA HIS A 62 4.63 -61.38 17.95
C HIS A 62 4.69 -60.24 16.92
N ASN A 63 4.17 -60.49 15.71
CA ASN A 63 3.96 -59.40 14.76
C ASN A 63 2.98 -58.39 15.34
N CYS A 64 3.42 -57.14 15.45
CA CYS A 64 2.64 -56.07 16.04
C CYS A 64 2.77 -54.78 15.24
N VAL A 65 1.76 -53.92 15.37
CA VAL A 65 1.83 -52.55 14.87
C VAL A 65 2.38 -51.67 15.99
N ALA A 66 3.60 -51.19 15.83
CA ALA A 66 4.23 -50.27 16.76
C ALA A 66 3.43 -48.95 16.86
N ARG A 67 3.32 -48.39 18.06
CA ARG A 67 2.46 -47.23 18.32
C ARG A 67 3.12 -46.07 19.03
N ASP A 68 3.99 -46.31 19.99
CA ASP A 68 4.68 -45.22 20.66
C ASP A 68 5.91 -45.70 21.44
N LEU A 69 6.76 -44.76 21.83
CA LEU A 69 7.97 -45.00 22.61
C LEU A 69 8.12 -43.91 23.68
N VAL A 70 8.35 -44.28 24.93
CA VAL A 70 8.61 -43.33 26.02
C VAL A 70 9.84 -43.72 26.84
N ALA A 71 10.72 -42.76 27.11
CA ALA A 71 11.80 -42.92 28.08
C ALA A 71 11.26 -42.81 29.50
N VAL A 72 11.72 -43.70 30.38
CA VAL A 72 11.39 -43.72 31.81
C VAL A 72 12.68 -43.78 32.60
N GLY A 73 13.04 -42.68 33.27
CA GLY A 73 14.36 -42.54 33.89
C GLY A 73 15.46 -42.29 32.85
N LYS A 74 16.71 -42.68 33.17
CA LYS A 74 17.89 -42.32 32.37
C LYS A 74 18.17 -43.26 31.19
N HIS A 75 17.92 -44.56 31.36
CA HIS A 75 18.37 -45.59 30.42
C HIS A 75 17.28 -46.63 30.10
N ARG A 76 16.01 -46.36 30.39
CA ARG A 76 14.94 -47.32 30.14
C ARG A 76 13.89 -46.75 29.22
N PHE A 77 13.38 -47.59 28.35
CA PHE A 77 12.29 -47.28 27.44
C PHE A 77 11.13 -48.25 27.62
N LEU A 78 9.92 -47.71 27.48
CA LEU A 78 8.71 -48.48 27.21
C LEU A 78 8.34 -48.31 25.76
N PHE A 79 8.13 -49.43 25.08
CA PHE A 79 7.71 -49.52 23.69
C PHE A 79 6.29 -50.08 23.66
N GLY A 80 5.37 -49.32 23.09
CA GLY A 80 3.95 -49.67 23.03
C GLY A 80 3.56 -50.08 21.62
N TYR A 81 2.79 -51.16 21.51
CA TYR A 81 2.34 -51.72 20.24
C TYR A 81 0.98 -52.39 20.39
N ASN A 82 0.34 -52.67 19.25
CA ASN A 82 -0.92 -53.41 19.22
C ASN A 82 -0.73 -54.71 18.42
N ILE A 83 -1.20 -55.82 19.00
CA ILE A 83 -1.27 -57.12 18.33
C ILE A 83 -2.73 -57.37 17.93
N GLN A 84 -2.93 -57.89 16.72
CA GLN A 84 -4.22 -58.44 16.30
C GLN A 84 -4.20 -59.96 16.51
N PHE A 85 -4.80 -60.42 17.60
CA PHE A 85 -4.90 -61.85 17.89
C PHE A 85 -5.98 -62.53 17.03
N GLY A 86 -5.63 -63.66 16.41
CA GLY A 86 -6.59 -64.49 15.66
C GLY A 86 -7.38 -65.47 16.55
N LEU A 87 -6.70 -66.22 17.43
CA LEU A 87 -7.29 -67.30 18.23
C LEU A 87 -7.15 -67.11 19.76
N LYS A 88 -6.27 -66.20 20.21
CA LYS A 88 -6.04 -65.92 21.65
C LYS A 88 -7.18 -65.06 22.19
N GLN A 89 -7.80 -65.48 23.30
CA GLN A 89 -8.95 -64.78 23.91
C GLN A 89 -8.57 -63.76 25.00
N THR A 90 -7.31 -63.76 25.46
CA THR A 90 -6.83 -62.88 26.52
C THR A 90 -5.59 -62.12 26.06
N THR A 91 -5.56 -60.81 26.33
CA THR A 91 -4.42 -59.93 26.07
C THR A 91 -3.66 -59.71 27.37
N ASP A 92 -2.37 -60.05 27.39
CA ASP A 92 -1.47 -59.87 28.53
C ASP A 92 -0.70 -58.53 28.40
N ILE A 93 -0.07 -58.05 29.48
CA ILE A 93 0.69 -56.78 29.47
C ILE A 93 1.80 -56.79 28.41
N LYS A 94 2.53 -57.91 28.32
CA LYS A 94 3.57 -58.15 27.30
C LYS A 94 3.07 -58.20 25.86
N ASP A 95 1.75 -58.31 25.64
CA ASP A 95 1.16 -58.27 24.30
C ASP A 95 0.94 -56.83 23.80
N VAL A 96 1.13 -55.83 24.67
CA VAL A 96 0.89 -54.41 24.37
C VAL A 96 2.13 -53.57 24.65
N PHE A 97 2.95 -53.98 25.62
CA PHE A 97 4.14 -53.25 26.05
C PHE A 97 5.38 -54.13 26.05
N ALA A 98 6.52 -53.57 25.63
CA ALA A 98 7.84 -54.11 25.88
C ALA A 98 8.70 -53.07 26.61
N ALA A 99 9.65 -53.53 27.40
CA ALA A 99 10.61 -52.67 28.08
C ALA A 99 12.02 -52.96 27.58
N TYR A 100 12.84 -51.92 27.44
CA TYR A 100 14.23 -52.03 27.02
C TYR A 100 15.14 -51.19 27.91
N ASP A 101 16.31 -51.72 28.23
CA ASP A 101 17.44 -50.96 28.76
C ASP A 101 18.29 -50.47 27.59
N TYR A 102 18.65 -49.19 27.59
CA TYR A 102 19.41 -48.53 26.56
C TYR A 102 20.80 -48.20 27.07
N ASN A 103 21.81 -48.70 26.38
CA ASN A 103 23.21 -48.42 26.68
C ASN A 103 23.72 -47.29 25.75
N PRO A 104 24.00 -46.08 26.25
CA PRO A 104 24.41 -44.95 25.39
C PRO A 104 25.75 -45.17 24.68
N GLU A 105 26.68 -45.95 25.25
CA GLU A 105 28.01 -46.17 24.67
C GLU A 105 27.95 -47.10 23.45
N THR A 106 27.21 -48.19 23.57
CA THR A 106 27.02 -49.16 22.48
C THR A 106 25.84 -48.81 21.58
N ARG A 107 24.99 -47.87 22.02
CA ARG A 107 23.71 -47.48 21.40
C ARG A 107 22.71 -48.64 21.31
N GLY A 108 22.96 -49.73 22.03
CA GLY A 108 22.19 -50.97 21.99
C GLY A 108 20.98 -50.96 22.92
N PHE A 109 19.96 -51.72 22.54
CA PHE A 109 18.73 -51.93 23.33
C PHE A 109 18.66 -53.38 23.81
N THR A 110 18.61 -53.58 25.12
CA THR A 110 18.50 -54.89 25.76
C THR A 110 17.10 -55.08 26.33
N ALA A 111 16.39 -56.14 25.93
CA ALA A 111 15.03 -56.39 26.41
C ALA A 111 14.99 -56.66 27.92
N LEU A 112 14.02 -56.05 28.60
CA LEU A 112 13.71 -56.25 30.02
C LEU A 112 12.34 -56.92 30.17
N PRO A 113 12.13 -57.75 31.21
CA PRO A 113 10.80 -58.28 31.52
C PRO A 113 9.83 -57.15 31.87
N VAL A 114 8.87 -56.85 30.97
CA VAL A 114 7.94 -55.73 31.14
C VAL A 114 7.07 -55.85 32.39
N ASP A 115 6.72 -57.08 32.79
CA ASP A 115 5.94 -57.35 34.00
C ASP A 115 6.68 -56.98 35.28
N GLN A 116 8.02 -56.88 35.22
CA GLN A 116 8.84 -56.37 36.34
C GLN A 116 8.96 -54.84 36.32
N VAL A 117 8.85 -54.22 35.14
CA VAL A 117 8.92 -52.76 34.98
C VAL A 117 7.57 -52.11 35.32
N LEU A 118 6.47 -52.73 34.91
CA LEU A 118 5.09 -52.35 35.23
C LEU A 118 4.52 -53.25 36.35
N ALA A 119 5.32 -53.49 37.38
CA ALA A 119 5.00 -54.40 38.47
C ALA A 119 4.06 -53.78 39.52
N ASP A 120 2.76 -53.76 39.26
CA ASP A 120 1.73 -53.50 40.28
C ASP A 120 0.54 -54.45 40.10
N PRO A 121 0.16 -55.24 41.14
CA PRO A 121 -0.98 -56.15 41.05
C PRO A 121 -2.30 -55.46 40.66
N ARG A 122 -2.51 -54.22 41.14
CA ARG A 122 -3.71 -53.43 40.81
C ARG A 122 -3.73 -53.05 39.33
N PHE A 123 -2.56 -52.75 38.76
CA PHE A 123 -2.45 -52.49 37.32
C PHE A 123 -2.79 -53.74 36.51
N ALA A 124 -2.29 -54.91 36.90
CA ALA A 124 -2.60 -56.17 36.20
C ALA A 124 -4.11 -56.47 36.21
N GLU A 125 -4.79 -56.26 37.34
CA GLU A 125 -6.24 -56.39 37.46
C GLU A 125 -6.99 -55.39 36.57
N ASP A 126 -6.61 -54.11 36.65
CA ASP A 126 -7.24 -53.03 35.87
C ASP A 126 -7.02 -53.20 34.36
N PHE A 127 -5.84 -53.67 33.95
CA PHE A 127 -5.49 -53.97 32.56
C PHE A 127 -6.30 -55.15 32.02
N ALA A 128 -6.37 -56.25 32.78
CA ALA A 128 -7.18 -57.40 32.43
C ALA A 128 -8.67 -57.04 32.34
N TYR A 129 -9.16 -56.18 33.25
CA TYR A 129 -10.52 -55.67 33.20
C TYR A 129 -10.79 -54.91 31.89
N LEU A 130 -9.89 -54.00 31.49
CA LEU A 130 -10.04 -53.24 30.25
C LEU A 130 -10.22 -54.16 29.04
N PHE A 131 -9.31 -55.11 28.81
CA PHE A 131 -9.38 -56.00 27.64
C PHE A 131 -10.52 -57.03 27.73
N LYS A 132 -11.00 -57.35 28.93
CA LYS A 132 -12.16 -58.25 29.11
C LYS A 132 -13.49 -57.60 28.75
N TYR A 133 -13.68 -56.34 29.12
CA TYR A 133 -14.98 -55.66 28.98
C TYR A 133 -15.07 -54.75 27.75
N TYR A 134 -13.93 -54.30 27.21
CA TYR A 134 -13.88 -53.39 26.07
C TYR A 134 -13.24 -54.07 24.87
N ARG A 135 -14.07 -54.48 23.89
CA ARG A 135 -13.60 -55.21 22.70
C ARG A 135 -12.71 -54.39 21.77
N GLU A 136 -12.91 -53.08 21.74
CA GLU A 136 -12.13 -52.14 20.93
C GLU A 136 -10.86 -51.65 21.66
N ALA A 137 -10.50 -52.31 22.77
CA ALA A 137 -9.35 -51.94 23.59
C ALA A 137 -8.05 -52.02 22.79
N VAL A 138 -7.40 -50.87 22.60
CA VAL A 138 -6.09 -50.77 21.95
C VAL A 138 -5.25 -49.70 22.64
N PHE A 139 -3.94 -49.89 22.66
CA PHE A 139 -3.02 -48.86 23.10
C PHE A 139 -2.95 -47.72 22.06
N GLN A 140 -2.96 -46.48 22.54
CA GLN A 140 -2.87 -45.29 21.69
C GLN A 140 -1.51 -44.59 21.82
N LYS A 141 -1.14 -44.16 23.03
CA LYS A 141 0.01 -43.26 23.24
C LYS A 141 0.47 -43.28 24.70
N PHE A 142 1.76 -43.06 24.91
CA PHE A 142 2.30 -42.64 26.20
C PHE A 142 2.23 -41.11 26.31
N MET A 143 1.67 -40.62 27.41
CA MET A 143 1.64 -39.18 27.69
C MET A 143 2.35 -38.89 29.00
N VAL A 144 3.33 -37.98 28.97
CA VAL A 144 4.03 -37.52 30.17
C VAL A 144 3.53 -36.11 30.49
N ILE A 145 2.91 -35.95 31.66
CA ILE A 145 2.38 -34.67 32.13
C ILE A 145 2.91 -34.43 33.54
N GLY A 146 3.85 -33.48 33.66
CA GLY A 146 4.59 -33.27 34.90
C GLY A 146 5.34 -34.54 35.32
N PRO A 147 5.25 -34.99 36.59
CA PRO A 147 5.93 -36.19 37.07
C PRO A 147 5.19 -37.50 36.78
N HIS A 148 4.12 -37.46 35.97
CA HIS A 148 3.25 -38.61 35.74
C HIS A 148 3.32 -39.12 34.29
N LEU A 149 3.31 -40.44 34.15
CA LEU A 149 3.16 -41.15 32.89
C LEU A 149 1.74 -41.72 32.80
N TYR A 150 1.07 -41.48 31.68
CA TYR A 150 -0.24 -42.02 31.37
C TYR A 150 -0.13 -42.99 30.21
N LEU A 151 -0.60 -44.22 30.41
CA LEU A 151 -0.80 -45.19 29.35
C LEU A 151 -2.19 -44.97 28.78
N LYS A 152 -2.29 -44.26 27.65
CA LYS A 152 -3.57 -43.92 27.03
C LYS A 152 -4.06 -45.08 26.18
N MET A 153 -5.22 -45.60 26.54
CA MET A 153 -5.90 -46.69 25.86
C MET A 153 -7.18 -46.17 25.22
N ARG A 154 -7.48 -46.61 24.00
CA ARG A 154 -8.85 -46.51 23.47
C ARG A 154 -9.66 -47.65 24.05
N SER A 155 -10.88 -47.38 24.48
CA SER A 155 -11.82 -48.36 25.04
C SER A 155 -13.09 -48.51 24.20
N GLY A 156 -13.41 -47.55 23.35
CA GLY A 156 -14.59 -47.55 22.48
C GLY A 156 -14.27 -47.43 21.00
N LYS A 157 -15.31 -47.15 20.21
CA LYS A 157 -15.19 -47.01 18.74
C LYS A 157 -14.65 -45.64 18.34
N THR A 158 -14.89 -44.61 19.15
CA THR A 158 -14.39 -43.26 18.87
C THR A 158 -12.99 -43.07 19.46
N ILE A 159 -12.23 -42.13 18.92
CA ILE A 159 -10.86 -41.84 19.39
C ILE A 159 -10.89 -41.11 20.76
N ASP A 160 -12.04 -40.56 21.15
CA ASP A 160 -12.27 -39.88 22.44
C ASP A 160 -12.69 -40.84 23.56
N ASP A 161 -13.12 -42.07 23.24
CA ASP A 161 -13.47 -43.09 24.23
C ASP A 161 -12.21 -43.67 24.89
N ILE A 162 -11.63 -42.95 25.85
CA ILE A 162 -10.32 -43.29 26.42
C ILE A 162 -10.38 -43.83 27.85
N LYS A 163 -9.38 -44.65 28.18
CA LYS A 163 -9.00 -45.03 29.55
C LYS A 163 -7.52 -44.77 29.73
N ALA A 164 -7.13 -44.28 30.90
CA ALA A 164 -5.75 -43.88 31.18
C ALA A 164 -5.25 -44.52 32.46
N PHE A 165 -4.20 -45.33 32.34
CA PHE A 165 -3.48 -45.86 33.50
C PHE A 165 -2.41 -44.86 33.91
N LYS A 166 -2.54 -44.29 35.12
CA LYS A 166 -1.65 -43.26 35.64
C LYS A 166 -0.55 -43.87 36.48
N TRP A 167 0.68 -43.48 36.20
CA TRP A 167 1.88 -43.87 36.92
C TRP A 167 2.64 -42.62 37.37
N ARG A 168 3.24 -42.66 38.56
CA ARG A 168 4.23 -41.67 39.00
C ARG A 168 5.62 -42.14 38.60
N ILE A 169 6.39 -41.26 37.98
CA ILE A 169 7.80 -41.49 37.65
C ILE A 169 8.63 -41.03 38.85
N ASN A 170 9.35 -41.96 39.48
CA ASN A 170 10.25 -41.64 40.58
C ASN A 170 11.63 -41.17 40.06
N ALA A 171 12.43 -40.54 40.92
CA ALA A 171 13.74 -39.97 40.55
C ALA A 171 14.74 -41.04 40.04
N ASP A 172 14.57 -42.29 40.43
CA ASP A 172 15.36 -43.45 39.97
C ASP A 172 14.83 -44.06 38.67
N GLY A 173 13.73 -43.54 38.11
CA GLY A 173 13.06 -44.09 36.94
C GLY A 173 12.15 -45.29 37.23
N SER A 174 11.90 -45.62 38.50
CA SER A 174 10.87 -46.60 38.85
C SER A 174 9.47 -46.00 38.66
N LEU A 175 8.49 -46.86 38.35
CA LEU A 175 7.10 -46.48 38.10
C LEU A 175 6.21 -46.96 39.25
N GLU A 176 5.39 -46.06 39.78
CA GLU A 176 4.40 -46.38 40.81
C GLU A 176 2.98 -46.18 40.27
N TYR A 177 2.16 -47.22 40.31
CA TYR A 177 0.81 -47.17 39.78
C TYR A 177 -0.15 -46.43 40.72
N LEU A 178 -0.89 -45.46 40.16
CA LEU A 178 -1.85 -44.63 40.89
C LEU A 178 -3.31 -45.01 40.61
N GLY A 179 -3.61 -45.67 39.48
CA GLY A 179 -4.96 -46.12 39.12
C GLY A 179 -5.37 -45.83 37.66
N ASN A 180 -6.64 -46.11 37.32
CA ASN A 180 -7.18 -46.06 35.95
C ASN A 180 -8.32 -45.04 35.71
N ARG A 181 -8.60 -44.16 36.69
CA ARG A 181 -9.70 -43.17 36.65
C ARG A 181 -9.21 -41.73 36.43
N PHE A 182 -8.24 -41.58 35.54
CA PHE A 182 -7.56 -40.31 35.28
C PHE A 182 -7.66 -39.86 33.81
N ASP A 183 -8.67 -40.35 33.08
CA ASP A 183 -8.91 -39.98 31.68
C ASP A 183 -9.11 -38.47 31.48
N HIS A 184 -9.76 -37.79 32.43
CA HIS A 184 -9.94 -36.33 32.42
C HIS A 184 -8.62 -35.53 32.57
N GLU A 185 -7.54 -36.14 33.06
CA GLU A 185 -6.22 -35.49 33.14
C GLU A 185 -5.42 -35.63 31.84
N VAL A 186 -5.83 -36.51 30.92
CA VAL A 186 -5.16 -36.77 29.64
C VAL A 186 -5.59 -35.75 28.60
N VAL A 187 -5.09 -34.53 28.78
CA VAL A 187 -5.36 -33.38 27.91
C VAL A 187 -4.14 -33.02 27.07
N TYR A 188 -4.39 -32.57 25.85
CA TYR A 188 -3.36 -31.96 25.01
C TYR A 188 -3.19 -30.48 25.40
N PRO A 189 -2.04 -29.85 25.12
CA PRO A 189 -1.87 -28.42 25.29
C PRO A 189 -2.87 -27.61 24.47
N ALA A 190 -2.92 -26.30 24.72
CA ALA A 190 -3.69 -25.38 23.88
C ALA A 190 -3.25 -25.53 22.42
N GLN A 191 -4.21 -25.83 21.54
CA GLN A 191 -3.94 -26.03 20.11
C GLN A 191 -3.74 -24.70 19.37
N GLN A 192 -4.15 -23.60 20.00
CA GLN A 192 -4.02 -22.24 19.53
C GLN A 192 -3.43 -21.44 20.68
N GLU A 193 -2.28 -20.80 20.48
CA GLU A 193 -1.68 -19.87 21.47
C GLU A 193 -2.21 -18.43 21.30
N PHE A 194 -3.26 -18.24 20.48
CA PHE A 194 -3.99 -16.99 20.29
C PHE A 194 -5.52 -17.25 20.33
N GLN A 195 -6.31 -16.18 20.44
CA GLN A 195 -7.76 -16.26 20.56
C GLN A 195 -8.45 -15.78 19.28
N TRP A 196 -9.37 -16.58 18.75
CA TRP A 196 -10.24 -16.20 17.63
C TRP A 196 -11.34 -15.25 18.09
N GLN A 197 -11.45 -14.11 17.42
CA GLN A 197 -12.47 -13.10 17.63
C GLN A 197 -13.45 -13.13 16.47
N ARG A 198 -14.76 -13.14 16.75
CA ARG A 198 -15.78 -13.15 15.71
C ARG A 198 -15.97 -11.74 15.16
N ALA A 199 -15.98 -11.59 13.83
CA ALA A 199 -16.36 -10.34 13.19
C ALA A 199 -17.83 -10.00 13.49
N HIS A 200 -18.11 -8.72 13.70
CA HIS A 200 -19.43 -8.25 14.08
C HIS A 200 -19.96 -7.18 13.11
N ARG A 201 -21.26 -6.93 13.14
CA ARG A 201 -21.94 -6.03 12.18
C ARG A 201 -21.35 -4.61 12.08
N GLY A 202 -20.79 -4.07 13.16
CA GLY A 202 -20.10 -2.76 13.15
C GLY A 202 -18.85 -2.68 12.28
N MET A 203 -18.30 -3.83 11.88
CA MET A 203 -17.15 -3.93 10.96
C MET A 203 -17.57 -3.87 9.49
N HIS A 204 -18.86 -3.98 9.19
CA HIS A 204 -19.34 -4.00 7.81
C HIS A 204 -19.22 -2.61 7.19
N ARG A 205 -18.77 -2.57 5.94
CA ARG A 205 -18.72 -1.37 5.12
C ARG A 205 -19.70 -1.57 3.94
N PRO A 206 -20.80 -0.79 3.88
CA PRO A 206 -21.77 -0.92 2.81
C PRO A 206 -21.27 -0.28 1.51
N GLY A 207 -21.77 -0.75 0.36
CA GLY A 207 -21.46 -0.19 -0.96
C GLY A 207 -21.81 -1.17 -2.08
N MET A 208 -21.26 -0.95 -3.28
CA MET A 208 -21.48 -1.85 -4.42
C MET A 208 -20.77 -3.21 -4.21
N HIS A 209 -19.57 -3.17 -3.64
CA HIS A 209 -18.78 -4.31 -3.21
C HIS A 209 -18.60 -4.22 -1.68
N PRO A 210 -19.62 -4.60 -0.89
CA PRO A 210 -19.56 -4.48 0.56
C PRO A 210 -18.56 -5.48 1.15
N HIS A 211 -17.79 -5.06 2.14
CA HIS A 211 -16.80 -5.90 2.83
C HIS A 211 -16.82 -5.73 4.36
N ILE A 212 -16.16 -6.65 5.06
CA ILE A 212 -15.93 -6.60 6.51
C ILE A 212 -14.53 -6.03 6.76
N SER A 213 -14.45 -4.90 7.46
CA SER A 213 -13.20 -4.28 7.91
C SER A 213 -12.68 -4.99 9.16
N ILE A 214 -11.54 -5.68 9.07
CA ILE A 214 -10.85 -6.27 10.21
C ILE A 214 -9.83 -5.25 10.73
N GLU A 215 -10.17 -4.61 11.85
CA GLU A 215 -9.35 -3.60 12.53
C GLU A 215 -8.88 -2.45 11.63
N ASP A 216 -9.63 -2.13 10.56
CA ASP A 216 -9.27 -1.14 9.54
C ASP A 216 -7.90 -1.39 8.88
N ARG A 217 -7.42 -2.64 8.91
CA ARG A 217 -6.13 -3.07 8.34
C ARG A 217 -6.27 -3.97 7.11
N VAL A 218 -7.31 -4.81 7.09
CA VAL A 218 -7.61 -5.72 5.98
C VAL A 218 -9.12 -5.86 5.83
N PHE A 219 -9.58 -5.95 4.59
CA PHE A 219 -11.01 -5.98 4.26
C PHE A 219 -11.33 -7.29 3.58
N VAL A 220 -12.35 -8.00 4.06
CA VAL A 220 -12.72 -9.33 3.57
C VAL A 220 -14.16 -9.29 3.06
N GLU A 221 -14.38 -9.79 1.86
CA GLU A 221 -15.72 -9.97 1.30
C GLU A 221 -15.91 -11.39 0.79
N THR A 222 -17.14 -11.87 0.85
CA THR A 222 -17.56 -13.17 0.31
C THR A 222 -18.68 -13.01 -0.73
N VAL A 223 -18.88 -11.80 -1.23
CA VAL A 223 -19.99 -11.44 -2.13
C VAL A 223 -19.56 -11.52 -3.59
N GLY A 224 -20.49 -11.72 -4.51
CA GLY A 224 -20.20 -11.68 -5.94
C GLY A 224 -19.50 -12.92 -6.50
N GLY A 225 -19.56 -14.06 -5.79
CA GLY A 225 -19.05 -15.34 -6.28
C GLY A 225 -17.65 -15.71 -5.81
N ASP A 226 -16.96 -14.85 -5.07
CA ASP A 226 -15.65 -15.16 -4.51
C ASP A 226 -15.48 -14.69 -3.05
N LEU A 227 -14.49 -15.27 -2.39
CA LEU A 227 -13.90 -14.79 -1.15
C LEU A 227 -12.70 -13.94 -1.55
N THR A 228 -12.83 -12.63 -1.37
CA THR A 228 -11.84 -11.63 -1.75
C THR A 228 -11.27 -10.92 -0.53
N VAL A 229 -9.94 -10.72 -0.51
CA VAL A 229 -9.24 -9.95 0.52
C VAL A 229 -8.62 -8.70 -0.10
N LYS A 230 -8.94 -7.54 0.47
CA LYS A 230 -8.49 -6.20 0.02
C LYS A 230 -7.66 -5.52 1.11
N ILE A 231 -6.86 -4.54 0.69
CA ILE A 231 -6.00 -3.73 1.57
C ILE A 231 -6.45 -2.26 1.66
N GLU A 232 -7.43 -1.87 0.86
CA GLU A 232 -8.02 -0.53 0.84
C GLU A 232 -9.51 -0.60 1.16
N ASP A 233 -10.01 0.39 1.90
CA ASP A 233 -11.44 0.54 2.19
C ASP A 233 -12.16 1.09 0.95
N ASN A 234 -12.28 0.27 -0.08
CA ASN A 234 -12.91 0.62 -1.35
C ASN A 234 -14.11 -0.28 -1.64
N THR A 235 -15.31 0.27 -1.49
CA THR A 235 -16.57 -0.44 -1.79
C THR A 235 -17.10 -0.16 -3.20
N ALA A 236 -16.36 0.58 -4.03
CA ALA A 236 -16.67 0.83 -5.44
C ALA A 236 -16.07 -0.22 -6.39
N SER A 237 -15.05 -0.97 -5.95
CA SER A 237 -14.41 -2.05 -6.70
C SER A 237 -14.31 -3.34 -5.88
N GLY A 238 -14.50 -4.48 -6.54
CA GLY A 238 -14.32 -5.82 -5.98
C GLY A 238 -12.91 -6.39 -6.12
N GLN A 239 -11.94 -5.63 -6.65
CA GLN A 239 -10.58 -6.15 -6.82
C GLN A 239 -9.84 -6.21 -5.47
N GLY A 240 -9.26 -7.37 -5.17
CA GLY A 240 -8.43 -7.60 -3.99
C GLY A 240 -7.06 -8.17 -4.33
N ILE A 241 -6.24 -8.36 -3.30
CA ILE A 241 -4.90 -8.99 -3.40
C ILE A 241 -4.96 -10.52 -3.34
N TYR A 242 -6.14 -11.07 -3.04
CA TYR A 242 -6.44 -12.49 -3.01
C TYR A 242 -7.91 -12.69 -3.38
N SER A 243 -8.21 -13.69 -4.20
CA SER A 243 -9.58 -14.10 -4.53
C SER A 243 -9.61 -15.62 -4.76
N GLU A 244 -10.64 -16.27 -4.24
CA GLU A 244 -10.94 -17.67 -4.48
C GLU A 244 -12.46 -17.89 -4.57
N PRO A 245 -12.96 -18.76 -5.47
CA PRO A 245 -14.40 -18.91 -5.67
C PRO A 245 -15.10 -19.45 -4.42
N VAL A 246 -16.35 -19.03 -4.22
CA VAL A 246 -17.26 -19.56 -3.19
C VAL A 246 -18.38 -20.39 -3.81
N THR A 247 -18.98 -21.28 -3.04
CA THR A 247 -20.02 -22.18 -3.54
C THR A 247 -21.30 -21.44 -3.95
N GLU A 248 -21.72 -20.45 -3.16
CA GLU A 248 -22.96 -19.70 -3.37
C GLU A 248 -22.65 -18.26 -3.78
N SER A 249 -22.89 -17.92 -5.05
CA SER A 249 -22.55 -16.60 -5.60
C SER A 249 -23.37 -15.45 -5.02
N ASP A 250 -24.58 -15.76 -4.57
CA ASP A 250 -25.57 -14.79 -4.13
C ASP A 250 -25.51 -14.57 -2.59
N GLN A 251 -24.51 -15.12 -1.92
CA GLN A 251 -24.33 -14.93 -0.48
C GLN A 251 -24.03 -13.45 -0.15
N THR A 252 -24.53 -13.01 1.00
CA THR A 252 -24.26 -11.69 1.57
C THR A 252 -23.20 -11.78 2.67
N LEU A 253 -22.73 -10.64 3.16
CA LEU A 253 -21.77 -10.61 4.27
C LEU A 253 -22.31 -11.23 5.56
N ASP A 254 -23.63 -11.20 5.78
CA ASP A 254 -24.25 -11.76 6.98
C ASP A 254 -24.34 -13.30 6.92
N ASP A 255 -24.17 -13.91 5.75
CA ASP A 255 -24.29 -15.36 5.54
C ASP A 255 -22.99 -16.13 5.83
N ALA A 256 -21.84 -15.46 5.76
CA ALA A 256 -20.53 -16.05 6.03
C ALA A 256 -20.10 -15.85 7.49
N GLU A 257 -19.45 -16.86 8.09
CA GLU A 257 -18.86 -16.72 9.43
C GLU A 257 -17.39 -16.36 9.33
N ILE A 258 -17.02 -15.16 9.80
CA ILE A 258 -15.62 -14.71 9.82
C ILE A 258 -15.14 -14.54 11.26
N PHE A 259 -14.00 -15.17 11.55
CA PHE A 259 -13.21 -14.98 12.76
C PHE A 259 -11.82 -14.49 12.38
N TYR A 260 -11.19 -13.73 13.28
CA TYR A 260 -9.84 -13.24 13.10
C TYR A 260 -9.03 -13.30 14.39
N ALA A 261 -7.70 -13.29 14.26
CA ALA A 261 -6.76 -13.14 15.37
C ALA A 261 -5.55 -12.32 14.91
N ILE A 262 -4.99 -11.50 15.80
CA ILE A 262 -3.83 -10.65 15.49
C ILE A 262 -2.62 -11.17 16.23
N VAL A 263 -1.56 -11.47 15.49
CA VAL A 263 -0.25 -11.88 16.00
C VAL A 263 0.78 -10.95 15.39
N GLY A 264 1.06 -9.82 16.06
CA GLY A 264 1.94 -8.77 15.53
C GLY A 264 1.42 -8.18 14.21
N SER A 265 2.20 -8.37 13.14
CA SER A 265 1.83 -7.96 11.77
C SER A 265 0.99 -8.99 11.01
N LEU A 266 0.83 -10.20 11.56
CA LEU A 266 0.03 -11.26 10.97
C LEU A 266 -1.42 -11.14 11.45
N ILE A 267 -2.36 -11.07 10.51
CA ILE A 267 -3.81 -11.14 10.75
C ILE A 267 -4.27 -12.50 10.23
N LEU A 268 -4.58 -13.40 11.15
CA LEU A 268 -5.10 -14.73 10.86
C LEU A 268 -6.61 -14.60 10.67
N LEU A 269 -7.14 -15.23 9.63
CA LEU A 269 -8.55 -15.22 9.26
C LEU A 269 -9.05 -16.66 9.18
N LYS A 270 -10.21 -16.91 9.77
CA LYS A 270 -10.94 -18.17 9.69
C LYS A 270 -12.34 -17.86 9.17
N ILE A 271 -12.62 -18.27 7.94
CA ILE A 271 -13.80 -17.87 7.18
C ILE A 271 -14.60 -19.12 6.82
N LEU A 272 -15.91 -19.13 7.05
CA LEU A 272 -16.82 -20.16 6.54
C LEU A 272 -17.77 -19.49 5.55
N PRO A 273 -17.58 -19.65 4.23
CA PRO A 273 -18.55 -19.21 3.26
C PRO A 273 -19.89 -19.95 3.43
N TYR A 274 -20.96 -19.34 2.96
CA TYR A 274 -22.31 -19.87 3.08
C TYR A 274 -22.43 -21.24 2.41
N ARG A 275 -23.07 -22.19 3.13
CA ARG A 275 -23.27 -23.60 2.74
C ARG A 275 -21.99 -24.39 2.46
N GLU A 276 -20.83 -23.90 2.85
CA GLU A 276 -19.61 -24.70 2.88
C GLU A 276 -19.48 -25.44 4.22
N SER A 277 -18.81 -26.59 4.20
CA SER A 277 -18.58 -27.41 5.40
C SER A 277 -17.19 -27.24 6.00
N LEU A 278 -16.27 -26.63 5.25
CA LEU A 278 -14.87 -26.48 5.64
C LEU A 278 -14.53 -25.01 5.84
N HIS A 279 -13.92 -24.71 6.99
CA HIS A 279 -13.37 -23.39 7.23
C HIS A 279 -12.14 -23.15 6.36
N ARG A 280 -12.07 -21.92 5.88
CA ARG A 280 -11.03 -21.36 5.06
C ARG A 280 -10.08 -20.55 5.95
N HIS A 281 -8.83 -20.99 6.07
CA HIS A 281 -7.83 -20.28 6.87
C HIS A 281 -6.84 -19.51 6.01
N LEU A 282 -6.82 -18.20 6.19
CA LEU A 282 -5.94 -17.27 5.49
C LEU A 282 -5.08 -16.53 6.51
N VAL A 283 -3.85 -16.16 6.16
CA VAL A 283 -3.02 -15.27 6.96
C VAL A 283 -2.60 -14.09 6.12
N PHE A 284 -3.08 -12.90 6.48
CA PHE A 284 -2.66 -11.65 5.88
C PHE A 284 -1.46 -11.08 6.64
N ASN A 285 -0.40 -10.71 5.93
CA ASN A 285 0.73 -10.01 6.51
C ASN A 285 0.64 -8.52 6.18
N ASP A 286 0.45 -7.69 7.21
CA ASP A 286 0.24 -6.25 7.08
C ASP A 286 1.48 -5.50 6.55
N LYS A 287 2.67 -6.06 6.74
CA LYS A 287 3.93 -5.45 6.29
C LYS A 287 4.20 -5.72 4.82
N THR A 288 4.02 -6.96 4.37
CA THR A 288 4.25 -7.38 2.97
C THR A 288 3.02 -7.21 2.09
N LYS A 289 1.84 -6.98 2.68
CA LYS A 289 0.54 -6.88 2.01
C LYS A 289 0.22 -8.14 1.17
N THR A 290 0.63 -9.31 1.64
CA THR A 290 0.35 -10.60 1.02
C THR A 290 -0.63 -11.42 1.85
N VAL A 291 -1.36 -12.32 1.19
CA VAL A 291 -2.25 -13.29 1.84
C VAL A 291 -1.73 -14.69 1.54
N HIS A 292 -1.62 -15.51 2.58
CA HIS A 292 -1.25 -16.92 2.47
C HIS A 292 -2.42 -17.81 2.85
N ARG A 293 -2.76 -18.76 1.98
CA ARG A 293 -3.72 -19.82 2.25
C ARG A 293 -3.08 -20.94 3.07
N ILE A 294 -3.44 -21.09 4.34
CA ILE A 294 -2.79 -22.03 5.27
C ILE A 294 -3.83 -22.75 6.14
N ASP A 295 -4.45 -23.81 5.62
CA ASP A 295 -5.49 -24.54 6.34
C ASP A 295 -5.03 -25.28 7.59
N ALA A 296 -3.75 -25.66 7.66
CA ALA A 296 -3.18 -26.38 8.80
C ALA A 296 -3.29 -25.59 10.12
N ILE A 297 -3.39 -24.25 10.08
CA ILE A 297 -3.59 -23.45 11.29
C ILE A 297 -4.95 -23.71 11.94
N GLY A 298 -5.92 -24.25 11.20
CA GLY A 298 -7.22 -24.64 11.74
C GLY A 298 -7.13 -25.81 12.72
N ASP A 299 -6.20 -26.72 12.49
CA ASP A 299 -5.98 -27.91 13.34
C ASP A 299 -5.20 -27.52 14.60
N SER A 300 -4.02 -26.92 14.41
CA SER A 300 -3.18 -26.37 15.48
C SER A 300 -2.20 -25.33 14.96
N CYS A 301 -2.01 -24.26 15.74
CA CYS A 301 -1.09 -23.16 15.43
C CYS A 301 -0.59 -22.53 16.73
N VAL A 302 0.73 -22.47 16.90
CA VAL A 302 1.37 -21.94 18.10
C VAL A 302 2.41 -20.89 17.74
N LEU A 303 2.86 -20.11 18.73
CA LEU A 303 3.77 -19.00 18.51
C LEU A 303 5.23 -19.48 18.45
N LEU A 304 5.98 -18.87 17.55
CA LEU A 304 7.44 -18.91 17.57
C LEU A 304 7.97 -18.02 18.71
N PRO A 305 9.18 -18.27 19.24
CA PRO A 305 9.78 -17.43 20.28
C PRO A 305 9.93 -15.97 19.81
N ASP A 306 10.02 -15.05 20.76
CA ASP A 306 10.23 -13.60 20.56
C ASP A 306 9.31 -12.96 19.52
N ASP A 307 8.06 -13.42 19.45
CA ASP A 307 7.05 -12.95 18.49
C ASP A 307 7.47 -13.09 17.01
N HIS A 308 8.46 -13.95 16.69
CA HIS A 308 8.98 -14.13 15.33
C HIS A 308 7.90 -14.54 14.31
N GLY A 309 6.81 -15.15 14.75
CA GLY A 309 5.69 -15.55 13.91
C GLY A 309 4.92 -16.74 14.48
N ILE A 310 4.40 -17.56 13.58
CA ILE A 310 3.58 -18.73 13.91
C ILE A 310 4.17 -20.01 13.32
N ILE A 311 3.94 -21.14 13.99
CA ILE A 311 4.31 -22.47 13.54
C ILE A 311 3.12 -23.42 13.66
N PHE A 312 2.95 -24.27 12.67
CA PHE A 312 1.85 -25.20 12.51
C PHE A 312 2.39 -26.52 11.95
N ALA A 313 1.57 -27.57 11.96
CA ALA A 313 2.07 -28.94 11.78
C ALA A 313 2.88 -29.19 10.50
N ASN A 314 2.58 -28.46 9.43
CA ASN A 314 3.24 -28.58 8.14
C ASN A 314 4.04 -27.34 7.74
N GLY A 315 4.40 -26.44 8.65
CA GLY A 315 5.19 -25.25 8.29
C GLY A 315 5.23 -24.12 9.31
N TYR A 316 5.77 -22.99 8.89
CA TYR A 316 5.83 -21.76 9.68
C TYR A 316 5.66 -20.52 8.81
N LEU A 317 5.28 -19.42 9.44
CA LEU A 317 5.18 -18.09 8.82
C LEU A 317 5.76 -17.05 9.77
N LEU A 318 6.78 -16.32 9.31
CA LEU A 318 7.42 -15.25 10.07
C LEU A 318 6.70 -13.91 9.91
N GLN A 319 6.88 -13.01 10.88
CA GLN A 319 6.46 -11.61 10.80
C GLN A 319 7.04 -10.90 9.57
N THR A 320 8.24 -11.28 9.14
CA THR A 320 8.91 -10.75 7.95
C THR A 320 8.25 -11.17 6.63
N GLY A 321 7.24 -12.06 6.68
CA GLY A 321 6.50 -12.58 5.53
C GLY A 321 7.13 -13.83 4.89
N GLU A 322 8.22 -14.35 5.44
CA GLU A 322 8.76 -15.63 4.98
C GLU A 322 7.85 -16.78 5.42
N VAL A 323 7.39 -17.58 4.45
CA VAL A 323 6.56 -18.75 4.65
C VAL A 323 7.28 -19.97 4.11
N LYS A 324 7.25 -21.08 4.86
CA LYS A 324 7.73 -22.37 4.40
C LYS A 324 6.79 -23.46 4.85
N THR A 325 6.30 -24.22 3.88
CA THR A 325 5.43 -25.38 4.10
C THR A 325 6.13 -26.66 3.65
N PHE A 326 5.81 -27.76 4.33
CA PHE A 326 6.36 -29.08 4.09
C PHE A 326 5.21 -30.04 3.84
N ASP A 327 5.14 -30.62 2.64
CA ASP A 327 4.12 -31.61 2.35
C ASP A 327 4.55 -32.98 2.86
N HIS A 328 3.94 -33.41 3.96
CA HIS A 328 4.10 -34.75 4.53
C HIS A 328 2.81 -35.58 4.41
N GLY A 329 1.74 -35.06 3.78
CA GLY A 329 0.50 -35.79 3.54
C GLY A 329 -0.35 -36.16 4.77
N ILE A 330 -0.06 -35.62 5.96
CA ILE A 330 -0.81 -35.91 7.19
C ILE A 330 -1.62 -34.68 7.60
N LEU A 331 -2.93 -34.86 7.80
CA LEU A 331 -3.89 -33.82 8.23
C LEU A 331 -4.31 -34.05 9.69
N ASP A 332 -5.09 -33.15 10.30
CA ASP A 332 -5.59 -33.25 11.70
C ASP A 332 -4.46 -33.51 12.70
N MET A 333 -3.42 -32.68 12.59
CA MET A 333 -2.25 -32.73 13.44
C MET A 333 -2.48 -31.82 14.65
N ARG A 334 -2.41 -32.40 15.84
CA ARG A 334 -2.58 -31.68 17.11
C ARG A 334 -1.23 -31.30 17.68
N PHE A 335 -1.09 -30.07 18.16
CA PHE A 335 0.08 -29.66 18.91
C PHE A 335 0.21 -30.50 20.19
N GLU A 336 1.38 -31.12 20.39
CA GLU A 336 1.65 -32.05 21.47
C GLU A 336 2.60 -31.47 22.52
N ARG A 337 3.73 -30.91 22.10
CA ARG A 337 4.67 -30.25 23.01
C ARG A 337 5.64 -29.31 22.31
N LYS A 338 6.21 -28.38 23.09
CA LYS A 338 7.32 -27.51 22.73
C LYS A 338 8.48 -27.77 23.71
N VAL A 339 9.68 -28.05 23.20
CA VAL A 339 10.90 -28.19 23.99
C VAL A 339 11.83 -27.04 23.62
N ALA A 340 12.13 -26.17 24.59
CA ALA A 340 13.15 -25.14 24.44
C ALA A 340 14.47 -25.69 24.96
N SER A 341 15.52 -25.67 24.14
CA SER A 341 16.84 -26.10 24.60
C SER A 341 17.48 -25.05 25.51
N SER A 342 18.24 -25.51 26.50
CA SER A 342 19.07 -24.68 27.38
C SER A 342 20.19 -23.93 26.65
N ASN A 343 20.50 -24.29 25.40
CA ASN A 343 21.42 -23.52 24.56
C ASN A 343 20.84 -22.14 24.15
N GLY A 344 19.53 -21.93 24.30
CA GLY A 344 18.81 -20.68 23.99
C GLY A 344 18.54 -20.43 22.50
N GLU A 345 18.93 -21.37 21.64
CA GLU A 345 18.92 -21.27 20.18
C GLU A 345 17.86 -22.17 19.53
N ASP A 346 17.72 -23.41 20.00
CA ASP A 346 16.93 -24.43 19.32
C ASP A 346 15.63 -24.77 20.06
N PHE A 347 14.55 -24.88 19.29
CA PHE A 347 13.22 -25.22 19.76
C PHE A 347 12.66 -26.40 18.97
N LEU A 348 12.22 -27.46 19.66
CA LEU A 348 11.51 -28.58 19.05
C LEU A 348 10.01 -28.42 19.24
N TYR A 349 9.26 -28.38 18.14
CA TYR A 349 7.81 -28.45 18.14
C TYR A 349 7.37 -29.83 17.67
N SER A 350 6.49 -30.47 18.44
CA SER A 350 5.93 -31.77 18.12
C SER A 350 4.43 -31.65 17.88
N PHE A 351 4.00 -32.22 16.76
CA PHE A 351 2.61 -32.37 16.39
C PHE A 351 2.27 -33.85 16.28
N TYR A 352 1.08 -34.26 16.67
CA TYR A 352 0.64 -35.64 16.76
C TYR A 352 -0.70 -35.85 16.05
N ASN A 353 -0.76 -36.85 15.16
CA ASN A 353 -2.01 -37.32 14.58
C ASN A 353 -2.64 -38.39 15.46
N ARG A 354 -3.86 -38.13 15.95
CA ARG A 354 -4.54 -39.04 16.88
C ARG A 354 -5.00 -40.37 16.27
N ALA A 355 -5.27 -40.40 14.97
CA ALA A 355 -5.81 -41.56 14.26
C ALA A 355 -4.71 -42.49 13.77
N LEU A 356 -3.67 -41.92 13.15
CA LEU A 356 -2.52 -42.64 12.61
C LEU A 356 -1.52 -43.02 13.70
N GLY A 357 -1.36 -42.19 14.74
CA GLY A 357 -0.33 -42.36 15.76
C GLY A 357 1.05 -41.83 15.34
N ASP A 358 1.08 -41.00 14.29
CA ASP A 358 2.32 -40.42 13.78
C ASP A 358 2.56 -39.02 14.34
N TYR A 359 3.84 -38.67 14.43
CA TYR A 359 4.37 -37.40 14.87
C TYR A 359 5.07 -36.68 13.73
N VAL A 360 4.99 -35.36 13.75
CA VAL A 360 5.84 -34.47 12.96
C VAL A 360 6.62 -33.59 13.92
N LEU A 361 7.94 -33.73 13.86
CA LEU A 361 8.87 -32.96 14.68
C LEU A 361 9.47 -31.84 13.82
N LEU A 362 9.29 -30.60 14.26
CA LEU A 362 9.81 -29.40 13.61
C LEU A 362 10.89 -28.77 14.51
N SER A 363 12.13 -28.75 14.01
CA SER A 363 13.25 -28.05 14.65
C SER A 363 13.29 -26.60 14.17
N TYR A 364 13.02 -25.66 15.06
CA TYR A 364 13.13 -24.23 14.79
C TYR A 364 14.42 -23.67 15.41
N ASN A 365 15.24 -23.02 14.58
CA ASN A 365 16.44 -22.33 15.04
C ASN A 365 16.16 -20.82 15.15
N ARG A 366 16.34 -20.27 16.35
CA ARG A 366 16.03 -18.87 16.68
C ARG A 366 16.92 -17.86 15.95
N ILE A 367 18.21 -18.16 15.76
CA ILE A 367 19.15 -17.25 15.10
C ILE A 367 18.89 -17.21 13.59
N GLN A 368 18.73 -18.37 12.97
CA GLN A 368 18.46 -18.49 11.54
C GLN A 368 17.01 -18.15 11.19
N GLN A 369 16.11 -18.14 12.18
CA GLN A 369 14.66 -17.97 12.04
C GLN A 369 14.04 -18.94 11.03
N SER A 370 14.50 -20.19 11.01
CA SER A 370 14.02 -21.17 10.04
C SER A 370 13.77 -22.53 10.66
N VAL A 371 12.93 -23.32 9.99
CA VAL A 371 12.66 -24.72 10.35
C VAL A 371 13.41 -25.65 9.40
N GLU A 372 14.11 -26.62 9.99
CA GLU A 372 14.79 -27.71 9.26
C GLU A 372 13.79 -28.66 8.60
N THR A 373 14.27 -29.67 7.87
CA THR A 373 13.37 -30.68 7.27
C THR A 373 12.65 -31.45 8.39
N PRO A 374 11.30 -31.53 8.37
CA PRO A 374 10.54 -32.21 9.41
C PRO A 374 10.93 -33.68 9.56
N ILE A 375 10.98 -34.15 10.80
CA ILE A 375 11.14 -35.58 11.08
C ILE A 375 9.76 -36.19 11.33
N VAL A 376 9.33 -37.04 10.41
CA VAL A 376 8.11 -37.84 10.57
C VAL A 376 8.47 -39.18 11.22
N CYS A 377 7.77 -39.53 12.30
CA CYS A 377 8.00 -40.77 13.06
C CYS A 377 6.71 -41.26 13.73
N SER A 378 6.64 -42.52 14.15
CA SER A 378 5.46 -43.10 14.81
C SER A 378 5.62 -43.20 16.33
N GLY A 379 6.73 -42.70 16.85
CA GLY A 379 7.04 -42.64 18.29
C GLY A 379 8.46 -42.18 18.50
N TYR A 380 8.67 -41.40 19.56
CA TYR A 380 9.97 -40.82 19.85
C TYR A 380 10.14 -40.47 21.33
N SER A 381 11.38 -40.33 21.74
CA SER A 381 11.76 -39.94 23.09
C SER A 381 13.05 -39.14 23.06
N LEU A 382 13.12 -38.12 23.91
CA LEU A 382 14.22 -37.18 23.98
C LEU A 382 14.82 -37.23 25.38
N PHE A 383 16.13 -37.38 25.48
CA PHE A 383 16.89 -37.32 26.72
C PHE A 383 17.49 -35.93 26.96
N GLY A 384 17.84 -35.65 28.21
CA GLY A 384 18.45 -34.36 28.62
C GLY A 384 19.82 -34.09 28.00
N ASP A 385 20.51 -35.13 27.52
CA ASP A 385 21.78 -35.03 26.80
C ASP A 385 21.62 -34.77 25.29
N GLY A 386 20.41 -34.54 24.82
CA GLY A 386 20.09 -34.30 23.41
C GLY A 386 20.01 -35.57 22.56
N GLN A 387 20.04 -36.77 23.14
CA GLN A 387 19.78 -37.98 22.38
C GLN A 387 18.28 -38.13 22.09
N LEU A 388 17.94 -38.18 20.80
CA LEU A 388 16.59 -38.41 20.30
C LEU A 388 16.51 -39.83 19.72
N VAL A 389 15.71 -40.67 20.37
CA VAL A 389 15.39 -42.02 19.87
C VAL A 389 14.02 -41.99 19.23
N LEU A 390 13.91 -42.48 17.99
CA LEU A 390 12.64 -42.54 17.27
C LEU A 390 12.52 -43.81 16.42
N PHE A 391 11.31 -44.13 16.02
CA PHE A 391 11.06 -45.17 15.02
C PHE A 391 10.02 -44.73 14.01
N ARG A 392 10.01 -45.39 12.85
CA ARG A 392 9.02 -45.17 11.79
C ARG A 392 8.25 -46.45 11.59
N GLY A 393 6.95 -46.41 11.83
CA GLY A 393 6.03 -47.50 11.51
C GLY A 393 5.50 -47.36 10.08
N ASP A 394 5.17 -48.47 9.44
CA ASP A 394 4.48 -48.51 8.14
C ASP A 394 3.00 -48.89 8.27
N GLY A 395 2.50 -48.94 9.51
CA GLY A 395 1.14 -49.38 9.84
C GLY A 395 0.90 -50.89 9.68
N GLN A 396 1.90 -51.68 9.28
CA GLN A 396 1.78 -53.12 9.11
C GLN A 396 2.29 -53.88 10.33
N PRO A 397 1.71 -55.05 10.65
CA PRO A 397 2.24 -55.90 11.72
C PRO A 397 3.63 -56.43 11.38
N GLN A 398 4.62 -56.06 12.19
CA GLN A 398 6.01 -56.50 12.05
C GLN A 398 6.56 -57.02 13.37
N ARG A 399 7.59 -57.87 13.31
CA ARG A 399 8.29 -58.39 14.50
C ARG A 399 9.54 -57.59 14.86
N HIS A 400 10.20 -57.02 13.86
CA HIS A 400 11.46 -56.28 14.03
C HIS A 400 11.20 -54.82 13.73
N HIS A 401 11.52 -53.95 14.69
CA HIS A 401 11.30 -52.50 14.58
C HIS A 401 12.65 -51.79 14.61
N ALA A 402 12.91 -50.97 13.60
CA ALA A 402 14.13 -50.17 13.53
C ALA A 402 13.98 -48.91 14.38
N LEU A 403 14.83 -48.78 15.41
CA LEU A 403 14.98 -47.58 16.22
C LEU A 403 16.18 -46.80 15.70
N GLN A 404 16.00 -45.52 15.43
CA GLN A 404 17.06 -44.59 15.08
C GLN A 404 17.44 -43.77 16.30
N VAL A 405 18.75 -43.65 16.55
CA VAL A 405 19.30 -42.80 17.60
C VAL A 405 19.97 -41.60 16.92
N TRP A 406 19.49 -40.41 17.24
CA TRP A 406 20.00 -39.14 16.75
C TRP A 406 20.64 -38.37 17.89
N GLN A 407 21.72 -37.67 17.60
CA GLN A 407 22.18 -36.56 18.44
C GLN A 407 21.45 -35.31 17.95
N THR A 408 20.91 -34.50 18.87
CA THR A 408 20.25 -33.23 18.58
C THR A 408 20.74 -32.14 19.54
N PRO A 409 20.48 -30.86 19.25
CA PRO A 409 20.87 -29.76 20.13
C PRO A 409 19.97 -29.58 21.37
N TYR A 410 18.96 -30.43 21.59
CA TYR A 410 17.98 -30.23 22.69
C TYR A 410 18.51 -30.70 24.05
N LEU A 411 19.41 -29.90 24.62
CA LEU A 411 20.03 -30.16 25.91
C LEU A 411 19.23 -29.59 27.09
N ASP A 412 19.37 -30.24 28.25
CA ASP A 412 19.00 -29.71 29.56
C ASP A 412 20.09 -28.77 30.14
N ASP A 413 19.76 -28.09 31.25
CA ASP A 413 20.63 -27.08 31.84
C ASP A 413 21.95 -27.66 32.36
N GLU A 414 21.91 -28.88 32.92
CA GLU A 414 23.09 -29.56 33.45
C GLU A 414 24.06 -29.91 32.33
N THR A 415 23.57 -30.52 31.25
CA THR A 415 24.38 -30.92 30.11
C THR A 415 24.89 -29.71 29.34
N SER A 416 24.05 -28.70 29.11
CA SER A 416 24.46 -27.46 28.44
C SER A 416 25.56 -26.73 29.21
N THR A 417 25.52 -26.73 30.54
CA THR A 417 26.57 -26.10 31.38
C THR A 417 27.87 -26.92 31.38
N ALA A 418 27.77 -28.24 31.29
CA ALA A 418 28.92 -29.14 31.19
C ALA A 418 29.63 -29.04 29.83
N ALA A 419 28.90 -28.75 28.75
CA ALA A 419 29.44 -28.62 27.40
C ALA A 419 30.36 -27.39 27.20
N ALA A 420 30.23 -26.36 28.03
CA ALA A 420 31.02 -25.14 27.91
C ALA A 420 32.52 -25.38 28.20
N THR A 421 33.36 -25.04 27.23
CA THR A 421 34.81 -25.32 27.23
C THR A 421 35.65 -24.18 27.82
N ASN A 422 35.18 -22.92 27.70
CA ASN A 422 35.93 -21.73 28.09
C ASN A 422 35.11 -20.81 29.01
N LYS A 423 35.03 -21.18 30.28
CA LYS A 423 34.21 -20.50 31.31
C LYS A 423 34.74 -19.13 31.74
N ASP A 424 35.99 -18.81 31.44
CA ASP A 424 36.59 -17.51 31.79
C ASP A 424 36.36 -16.43 30.72
N SER A 425 35.92 -16.83 29.52
CA SER A 425 35.66 -15.94 28.39
C SER A 425 34.60 -14.87 28.72
N PHE A 426 34.69 -13.73 28.04
CA PHE A 426 33.68 -12.68 28.17
C PHE A 426 32.30 -13.18 27.71
N LEU A 427 32.25 -13.94 26.61
CA LEU A 427 31.01 -14.53 26.10
C LEU A 427 30.32 -15.42 27.13
N TYR A 428 31.08 -16.25 27.87
CA TYR A 428 30.52 -17.07 28.95
C TYR A 428 29.90 -16.23 30.07
N LYS A 429 30.49 -15.09 30.41
CA LYS A 429 29.96 -14.16 31.43
C LYS A 429 28.68 -13.46 31.00
N VAL A 430 28.51 -13.20 29.70
CA VAL A 430 27.25 -12.66 29.14
C VAL A 430 26.16 -13.74 29.17
N GLY A 431 26.53 -14.98 28.84
CA GLY A 431 25.64 -16.13 28.79
C GLY A 431 25.11 -16.39 27.37
N ASN A 432 25.04 -17.67 26.99
CA ASN A 432 24.64 -18.08 25.64
C ASN A 432 23.23 -17.60 25.26
N PRO A 433 22.19 -17.77 26.10
CA PRO A 433 20.83 -17.37 25.70
C PRO A 433 20.69 -15.88 25.40
N GLU A 434 21.47 -15.04 26.09
CA GLU A 434 21.48 -13.58 25.89
C GLU A 434 22.18 -13.20 24.58
N LEU A 435 23.34 -13.81 24.29
CA LEU A 435 24.05 -13.63 23.02
C LEU A 435 23.18 -14.08 21.84
N VAL A 436 22.56 -15.26 21.97
CA VAL A 436 21.68 -15.84 20.95
C VAL A 436 20.50 -14.92 20.65
N ARG A 437 19.87 -14.31 21.67
CA ARG A 437 18.77 -13.36 21.48
C ARG A 437 19.22 -12.13 20.68
N GLY A 438 20.30 -11.46 21.10
CA GLY A 438 20.80 -10.28 20.39
C GLY A 438 21.28 -10.60 18.97
N MET A 439 21.84 -11.79 18.73
CA MET A 439 22.20 -12.26 17.40
C MET A 439 20.97 -12.54 16.51
N ALA A 440 19.91 -13.14 17.06
CA ALA A 440 18.66 -13.38 16.36
C ALA A 440 17.98 -12.07 15.94
N GLU A 441 17.85 -11.12 16.87
CA GLU A 441 17.28 -9.79 16.58
C GLU A 441 18.15 -9.01 15.56
N SER A 442 19.48 -9.13 15.63
CA SER A 442 20.38 -8.53 14.66
C SER A 442 20.25 -9.17 13.27
N ARG A 443 20.01 -10.48 13.20
CA ARG A 443 19.68 -11.16 11.93
C ARG A 443 18.33 -10.74 11.38
N GLU A 444 17.34 -10.54 12.23
CA GLU A 444 16.04 -10.01 11.79
C GLU A 444 16.20 -8.62 11.15
N LEU A 445 17.03 -7.74 11.73
CA LEU A 445 17.39 -6.46 11.11
C LEU A 445 18.06 -6.65 9.74
N LEU A 446 18.97 -7.62 9.59
CA LEU A 446 19.56 -7.94 8.29
C LEU A 446 18.52 -8.45 7.29
N THR A 447 17.52 -9.22 7.74
CA THR A 447 16.41 -9.67 6.91
C THR A 447 15.59 -8.48 6.41
N LEU A 448 15.26 -7.53 7.29
CA LEU A 448 14.58 -6.29 6.91
C LEU A 448 15.40 -5.47 5.92
N LEU A 449 16.71 -5.32 6.13
CA LEU A 449 17.59 -4.60 5.20
C LEU A 449 17.61 -5.20 3.79
N ASN A 450 17.25 -6.49 3.61
CA ASN A 450 17.12 -7.11 2.29
C ASN A 450 15.69 -7.08 1.72
N LYS A 451 14.71 -6.53 2.45
CA LYS A 451 13.33 -6.41 1.93
C LYS A 451 13.23 -5.28 0.91
N ASP A 452 12.28 -5.46 -0.01
CA ASP A 452 11.90 -4.47 -1.01
C ASP A 452 11.13 -3.31 -0.41
N ASP A 453 11.12 -2.20 -1.15
CA ASP A 453 10.42 -0.96 -0.81
C ASP A 453 8.90 -1.11 -0.66
N SER A 454 8.32 -2.21 -1.13
CA SER A 454 6.89 -2.53 -0.92
C SER A 454 6.57 -2.86 0.54
N PHE A 455 7.59 -3.14 1.37
CA PHE A 455 7.42 -3.44 2.78
C PHE A 455 6.99 -2.18 3.56
N ALA A 456 5.80 -2.25 4.17
CA ALA A 456 5.20 -1.11 4.84
C ALA A 456 5.99 -0.69 6.09
N GLY A 457 6.45 0.57 6.09
CA GLY A 457 7.21 1.13 7.20
C GLY A 457 8.64 0.59 7.34
N LEU A 458 9.23 0.05 6.26
CA LEU A 458 10.54 -0.59 6.27
C LEU A 458 11.62 0.21 7.01
N TYR A 459 11.82 1.48 6.63
CA TYR A 459 12.87 2.30 7.21
C TYR A 459 12.59 2.71 8.65
N LEU A 460 11.32 2.88 9.03
CA LEU A 460 10.93 3.11 10.43
C LEU A 460 11.26 1.89 11.28
N ASP A 461 10.98 0.68 10.79
CA ASP A 461 11.31 -0.55 11.50
C ASP A 461 12.82 -0.77 11.61
N ILE A 462 13.59 -0.45 10.55
CA ILE A 462 15.06 -0.50 10.57
C ILE A 462 15.63 0.44 11.64
N VAL A 463 15.17 1.69 11.70
CA VAL A 463 15.62 2.68 12.68
C VAL A 463 15.24 2.26 14.09
N LYS A 464 13.99 1.81 14.28
CA LYS A 464 13.51 1.34 15.58
C LYS A 464 14.33 0.16 16.07
N ARG A 465 14.46 -0.90 15.28
CA ARG A 465 15.17 -2.13 15.69
C ARG A 465 16.65 -1.93 15.89
N SER A 466 17.31 -1.11 15.06
CA SER A 466 18.71 -0.74 15.30
C SER A 466 18.89 0.06 16.59
N GLY A 467 17.92 0.90 16.96
CA GLY A 467 17.87 1.57 18.27
C GLY A 467 17.66 0.59 19.41
N ASP A 468 16.61 -0.24 19.34
CA ASP A 468 16.25 -1.22 20.38
C ASP A 468 17.43 -2.18 20.65
N LEU A 469 18.13 -2.64 19.62
CA LEU A 469 19.35 -3.46 19.73
C LEU A 469 20.46 -2.75 20.52
N LEU A 470 20.75 -1.49 20.17
CA LEU A 470 21.80 -0.69 20.81
C LEU A 470 21.49 -0.41 22.28
N ASP A 471 20.21 -0.27 22.63
CA ASP A 471 19.77 0.02 24.00
C ASP A 471 19.66 -1.24 24.87
N ALA A 472 19.28 -2.38 24.28
CA ALA A 472 19.09 -3.63 25.01
C ALA A 472 20.40 -4.36 25.35
N TYR A 473 21.37 -4.36 24.43
CA TYR A 473 22.54 -5.25 24.53
C TYR A 473 23.85 -4.48 24.76
N PHE A 474 24.23 -4.35 26.04
CA PHE A 474 25.45 -3.65 26.46
C PHE A 474 26.75 -4.22 25.87
N TRP A 475 26.75 -5.49 25.48
CA TRP A 475 27.93 -6.20 24.97
C TRP A 475 28.22 -5.88 23.50
N LEU A 476 27.29 -5.27 22.74
CA LEU A 476 27.48 -4.93 21.33
C LEU A 476 28.66 -3.96 21.09
N ASP A 477 29.03 -3.15 22.08
CA ASP A 477 30.17 -2.23 22.00
C ASP A 477 31.53 -2.89 22.28
N ARG A 478 31.54 -4.13 22.78
CA ARG A 478 32.77 -4.83 23.21
C ARG A 478 33.54 -5.39 22.01
N ALA A 479 34.86 -5.32 22.07
CA ALA A 479 35.75 -5.83 21.02
C ALA A 479 35.67 -7.37 20.96
N GLU A 480 35.52 -8.01 22.12
CA GLU A 480 35.29 -9.44 22.29
C GLU A 480 33.96 -9.92 21.68
N CYS A 481 33.08 -8.98 21.31
CA CYS A 481 31.82 -9.25 20.61
C CYS A 481 31.80 -8.58 19.23
N GLN A 482 32.96 -8.42 18.59
CA GLN A 482 33.11 -7.88 17.22
C GLN A 482 32.63 -6.43 17.03
N SER A 483 32.43 -5.67 18.11
CA SER A 483 32.01 -4.25 18.09
C SER A 483 30.81 -3.96 17.17
N LEU A 484 29.79 -4.83 17.21
CA LEU A 484 28.60 -4.78 16.37
C LEU A 484 27.78 -3.49 16.52
N ALA A 485 27.94 -2.76 17.62
CA ALA A 485 27.30 -1.46 17.82
C ALA A 485 27.71 -0.42 16.75
N ALA A 486 28.94 -0.48 16.22
CA ALA A 486 29.41 0.45 15.21
C ALA A 486 28.60 0.36 13.89
N PRO A 487 28.47 -0.81 13.23
CA PRO A 487 27.63 -0.92 12.04
C PRO A 487 26.14 -0.66 12.34
N LEU A 488 25.62 -1.01 13.52
CA LEU A 488 24.23 -0.73 13.91
C LEU A 488 23.94 0.78 13.98
N ARG A 489 24.84 1.59 14.55
CA ARG A 489 24.70 3.06 14.59
C ARG A 489 24.67 3.67 13.19
N GLU A 490 25.51 3.17 12.28
CA GLU A 490 25.51 3.65 10.89
C GLU A 490 24.26 3.21 10.11
N ILE A 491 23.75 2.00 10.35
CA ILE A 491 22.45 1.54 9.81
C ILE A 491 21.32 2.45 10.29
N LYS A 492 21.26 2.74 11.60
CA LYS A 492 20.25 3.63 12.19
C LYS A 492 20.27 5.00 11.50
N LYS A 493 21.44 5.63 11.44
CA LYS A 493 21.63 6.95 10.82
C LYS A 493 21.26 6.97 9.32
N ALA A 494 21.65 5.93 8.58
CA ALA A 494 21.29 5.80 7.18
C ALA A 494 19.77 5.57 7.00
N GLY A 495 19.15 4.78 7.88
CA GLY A 495 17.70 4.58 7.93
C GLY A 495 16.92 5.87 8.22
N GLU A 496 17.38 6.68 9.18
CA GLU A 496 16.80 7.99 9.50
C GLU A 496 16.83 8.93 8.28
N THR A 497 17.94 8.92 7.55
CA THR A 497 18.07 9.69 6.30
C THR A 497 17.16 9.12 5.20
N ALA A 498 17.00 7.79 5.14
CA ALA A 498 16.17 7.11 4.15
C ALA A 498 14.68 7.44 4.28
N ILE A 499 14.14 7.62 5.50
CA ILE A 499 12.72 7.91 5.72
C ILE A 499 12.25 9.11 4.87
N GLY A 500 12.94 10.24 5.01
CA GLY A 500 12.56 11.48 4.32
C GLY A 500 12.75 11.42 2.80
N GLU A 501 13.79 10.72 2.33
CA GLU A 501 14.01 10.54 0.88
C GLU A 501 13.04 9.52 0.27
N PHE A 502 12.68 8.47 1.02
CA PHE A 502 11.76 7.44 0.58
C PHE A 502 10.34 7.98 0.41
N GLU A 503 9.86 8.84 1.32
CA GLU A 503 8.55 9.51 1.16
C GLU A 503 8.48 10.35 -0.13
N LYS A 504 9.58 11.01 -0.51
CA LYS A 504 9.65 11.76 -1.78
C LYS A 504 9.56 10.80 -2.98
N VAL A 505 10.29 9.68 -2.93
CA VAL A 505 10.26 8.65 -3.98
C VAL A 505 8.86 8.04 -4.09
N GLN A 506 8.19 7.73 -2.98
CA GLN A 506 6.82 7.21 -3.00
C GLN A 506 5.84 8.19 -3.65
N LYS A 507 5.93 9.49 -3.33
CA LYS A 507 5.12 10.53 -3.99
C LYS A 507 5.38 10.59 -5.49
N LEU A 508 6.65 10.51 -5.92
CA LEU A 508 7.00 10.49 -7.34
C LEU A 508 6.47 9.24 -8.04
N ARG A 509 6.58 8.05 -7.42
CA ARG A 509 6.02 6.79 -7.94
C ARG A 509 4.49 6.84 -8.04
N ALA A 510 3.79 7.42 -7.05
CA ALA A 510 2.35 7.60 -7.08
C ALA A 510 1.92 8.51 -8.24
N VAL A 511 2.59 9.65 -8.41
CA VAL A 511 2.34 10.57 -9.54
C VAL A 511 2.63 9.90 -10.89
N ALA A 512 3.72 9.12 -10.99
CA ALA A 512 4.05 8.38 -12.20
C ALA A 512 2.97 7.33 -12.53
N SER A 513 2.51 6.57 -11.53
CA SER A 513 1.45 5.56 -11.68
C SER A 513 0.11 6.19 -12.08
N GLU A 514 -0.31 7.28 -11.43
CA GLU A 514 -1.54 8.00 -11.75
C GLU A 514 -1.51 8.54 -13.18
N ARG A 515 -0.40 9.18 -13.59
CA ARG A 515 -0.22 9.67 -14.97
C ARG A 515 -0.23 8.54 -15.98
N THR A 516 0.46 7.43 -15.70
CA THR A 516 0.50 6.25 -16.57
C THR A 516 -0.90 5.65 -16.74
N THR A 517 -1.67 5.56 -15.66
CA THR A 517 -3.05 5.03 -15.67
C THR A 517 -3.99 5.96 -16.45
N THR A 518 -3.84 7.27 -16.28
CA THR A 518 -4.63 8.27 -17.01
C THR A 518 -4.36 8.20 -18.51
N VAL A 519 -3.08 8.14 -18.91
CA VAL A 519 -2.69 8.00 -20.33
C VAL A 519 -3.20 6.67 -20.90
N ARG A 520 -3.07 5.57 -20.15
CA ARG A 520 -3.62 4.25 -20.56
C ARG A 520 -5.12 4.33 -20.85
N ALA A 521 -5.90 4.87 -19.92
CA ALA A 521 -7.35 4.97 -20.08
C ALA A 521 -7.73 5.83 -21.29
N ALA A 522 -6.97 6.90 -21.56
CA ALA A 522 -7.18 7.76 -22.72
C ALA A 522 -6.81 7.06 -24.04
N VAL A 523 -5.72 6.29 -24.07
CA VAL A 523 -5.33 5.43 -25.21
C VAL A 523 -6.40 4.38 -25.50
N GLU A 524 -6.81 3.60 -24.51
CA GLU A 524 -7.83 2.56 -24.66
C GLU A 524 -9.17 3.13 -25.14
N LYS A 525 -9.58 4.27 -24.59
CA LYS A 525 -10.80 4.99 -25.00
C LYS A 525 -10.73 5.41 -26.47
N LEU A 526 -9.67 6.09 -26.89
CA LEU A 526 -9.58 6.62 -28.26
C LEU A 526 -9.43 5.49 -29.29
N ILE A 527 -8.67 4.44 -28.97
CA ILE A 527 -8.57 3.26 -29.82
C ILE A 527 -9.95 2.61 -29.99
N ARG A 528 -10.70 2.41 -28.88
CA ARG A 528 -12.06 1.87 -28.97
C ARG A 528 -12.97 2.74 -29.83
N GLU A 529 -12.97 4.06 -29.63
CA GLU A 529 -13.75 5.01 -30.44
C GLU A 529 -13.44 4.91 -31.94
N THR A 530 -12.15 4.80 -32.31
CA THR A 530 -11.73 4.65 -33.72
C THR A 530 -12.14 3.31 -34.34
N GLN A 531 -12.35 2.27 -33.54
CA GLN A 531 -12.73 0.94 -34.00
C GLN A 531 -14.24 0.76 -34.11
N THR A 532 -15.02 1.33 -33.18
CA THR A 532 -16.48 1.07 -33.09
C THR A 532 -17.33 1.95 -34.00
N SER A 533 -16.86 3.16 -34.36
CA SER A 533 -17.60 4.07 -35.25
C SER A 533 -16.67 4.64 -36.31
N PRO A 534 -16.61 4.04 -37.51
CA PRO A 534 -15.99 4.67 -38.67
C PRO A 534 -16.68 6.02 -38.92
N PRO A 535 -15.95 7.13 -39.05
CA PRO A 535 -16.57 8.41 -39.37
C PRO A 535 -17.28 8.38 -40.73
N ASP A 536 -18.55 8.81 -40.77
CA ASP A 536 -19.29 8.99 -42.03
C ASP A 536 -18.87 10.26 -42.79
N ALA A 537 -18.13 11.15 -42.13
CA ALA A 537 -17.70 12.43 -42.64
C ALA A 537 -16.22 12.69 -42.35
N LEU A 538 -15.59 13.45 -43.25
CA LEU A 538 -14.17 13.84 -43.17
C LEU A 538 -13.79 14.49 -41.83
N HIS A 539 -14.70 15.28 -41.25
CA HIS A 539 -14.50 15.92 -39.95
C HIS A 539 -14.20 14.93 -38.82
N GLY A 540 -14.84 13.75 -38.83
CA GLY A 540 -14.58 12.74 -37.80
C GLY A 540 -13.22 12.04 -37.97
N PHE A 541 -12.75 11.86 -39.20
CA PHE A 541 -11.38 11.35 -39.46
C PHE A 541 -10.32 12.36 -38.98
N VAL A 542 -10.52 13.64 -39.28
CA VAL A 542 -9.65 14.73 -38.81
C VAL A 542 -9.61 14.79 -37.28
N HIS A 543 -10.77 14.69 -36.62
CA HIS A 543 -10.85 14.68 -35.17
C HIS A 543 -10.12 13.47 -34.54
N GLN A 544 -10.28 12.27 -35.12
CA GLN A 544 -9.57 11.06 -34.67
C GLN A 544 -8.05 11.19 -34.80
N LEU A 545 -7.55 11.69 -35.95
CA LEU A 545 -6.11 11.89 -36.18
C LEU A 545 -5.52 12.97 -35.25
N ALA A 546 -6.25 14.06 -35.02
CA ALA A 546 -5.86 15.10 -34.07
C ALA A 546 -5.77 14.55 -32.63
N GLY A 547 -6.75 13.74 -32.21
CA GLY A 547 -6.76 13.06 -30.92
C GLY A 547 -5.57 12.11 -30.74
N LEU A 548 -5.27 11.30 -31.74
CA LEU A 548 -4.13 10.37 -31.72
C LEU A 548 -2.79 11.12 -31.67
N ARG A 549 -2.66 12.23 -32.42
CA ARG A 549 -1.47 13.09 -32.38
C ARG A 549 -1.27 13.72 -30.99
N LYS A 550 -2.35 14.17 -30.35
CA LYS A 550 -2.30 14.70 -28.98
C LYS A 550 -1.86 13.64 -27.98
N LEU A 551 -2.47 12.45 -28.01
CA LEU A 551 -2.09 11.33 -27.14
C LEU A 551 -0.64 10.91 -27.32
N ARG A 552 -0.14 10.91 -28.56
CA ARG A 552 1.28 10.62 -28.82
C ARG A 552 2.20 11.64 -28.14
N GLY A 553 1.82 12.91 -28.11
CA GLY A 553 2.55 13.94 -27.34
C GLY A 553 2.53 13.69 -25.84
N GLU A 554 1.39 13.27 -25.30
CA GLU A 554 1.24 12.91 -23.88
C GLU A 554 2.09 11.67 -23.51
N ILE A 555 2.16 10.66 -24.38
CA ILE A 555 3.00 9.46 -24.23
C ILE A 555 4.50 9.84 -24.23
N ILE A 556 4.92 10.75 -25.11
CA ILE A 556 6.31 11.22 -25.13
C ILE A 556 6.64 11.95 -23.82
N ALA A 557 5.76 12.84 -23.36
CA ALA A 557 5.95 13.53 -22.08
C ALA A 557 5.98 12.57 -20.88
N LEU A 558 5.32 11.40 -20.98
CA LEU A 558 5.35 10.37 -19.95
C LEU A 558 6.73 9.70 -19.82
N ARG A 559 7.57 9.69 -20.88
CA ARG A 559 8.96 9.23 -20.80
C ARG A 559 9.85 10.10 -19.91
N ASP A 560 9.54 11.39 -19.82
CA ASP A 560 10.28 12.33 -18.99
C ASP A 560 9.88 12.26 -17.50
N VAL A 561 8.81 11.51 -17.18
CA VAL A 561 8.36 11.29 -15.81
C VAL A 561 9.20 10.18 -15.17
N ARG A 562 9.90 10.51 -14.08
CA ARG A 562 10.74 9.57 -13.33
C ARG A 562 9.89 8.46 -12.70
N TYR A 563 10.43 7.23 -12.70
CA TYR A 563 9.77 6.00 -12.20
C TYR A 563 8.60 5.47 -13.06
N THR A 564 8.40 6.00 -14.26
CA THR A 564 7.50 5.39 -15.25
C THR A 564 8.14 4.11 -15.83
N ASP A 565 7.32 3.09 -16.08
CA ASP A 565 7.77 1.88 -16.79
C ASP A 565 7.98 2.15 -18.30
N PRO A 566 9.22 2.13 -18.81
CA PRO A 566 9.49 2.39 -20.22
C PRO A 566 8.84 1.35 -21.14
N ALA A 567 8.68 0.09 -20.70
CA ALA A 567 8.06 -0.95 -21.51
C ALA A 567 6.56 -0.68 -21.72
N ALA A 568 5.86 -0.20 -20.70
CA ALA A 568 4.47 0.23 -20.80
C ALA A 568 4.30 1.42 -21.75
N VAL A 569 5.19 2.41 -21.66
CA VAL A 569 5.17 3.60 -22.54
C VAL A 569 5.40 3.21 -24.00
N ASP A 570 6.35 2.31 -24.26
CA ASP A 570 6.63 1.80 -25.60
C ASP A 570 5.45 1.00 -26.17
N ALA A 571 4.72 0.28 -25.32
CA ALA A 571 3.50 -0.41 -25.73
C ALA A 571 2.40 0.59 -26.15
N PHE A 572 2.17 1.65 -25.36
CA PHE A 572 1.22 2.71 -25.73
C PHE A 572 1.61 3.40 -27.04
N GLU A 573 2.90 3.71 -27.23
CA GLU A 573 3.39 4.34 -28.46
C GLU A 573 3.12 3.45 -29.67
N LYS A 574 3.41 2.13 -29.57
CA LYS A 574 3.15 1.18 -30.66
C LYS A 574 1.66 1.09 -31.01
N GLU A 575 0.78 1.02 -30.02
CA GLU A 575 -0.67 0.97 -30.24
C GLU A 575 -1.20 2.24 -30.91
N VAL A 576 -0.78 3.42 -30.42
CA VAL A 576 -1.19 4.71 -31.00
C VAL A 576 -0.66 4.88 -32.42
N VAL A 577 0.59 4.48 -32.69
CA VAL A 577 1.16 4.53 -34.05
C VAL A 577 0.39 3.60 -35.01
N ALA A 578 0.15 2.34 -34.61
CA ALA A 578 -0.59 1.40 -35.45
C ALA A 578 -2.03 1.88 -35.75
N THR A 579 -2.69 2.47 -34.74
CA THR A 579 -4.03 3.06 -34.90
C THR A 579 -3.99 4.29 -35.81
N THR A 580 -2.97 5.14 -35.65
CA THR A 580 -2.78 6.34 -36.49
C THR A 580 -2.58 5.94 -37.95
N ASP A 581 -1.76 4.92 -38.24
CA ASP A 581 -1.56 4.43 -39.60
C ASP A 581 -2.85 3.86 -40.20
N ALA A 582 -3.63 3.12 -39.41
CA ALA A 582 -4.91 2.58 -39.83
C ALA A 582 -5.95 3.67 -40.15
N VAL A 583 -6.10 4.69 -39.28
CA VAL A 583 -7.00 5.83 -39.51
C VAL A 583 -6.52 6.67 -40.69
N SER A 584 -5.21 6.86 -40.83
CA SER A 584 -4.59 7.58 -41.95
C SER A 584 -4.94 6.95 -43.29
N ASN A 585 -4.78 5.63 -43.41
CA ASN A 585 -5.14 4.89 -44.64
C ASN A 585 -6.63 5.02 -44.97
N LYS A 586 -7.52 4.84 -43.97
CA LYS A 586 -8.97 5.05 -44.16
C LYS A 586 -9.32 6.47 -44.58
N THR A 587 -8.58 7.46 -44.07
CA THR A 587 -8.77 8.88 -44.44
C THR A 587 -8.37 9.13 -45.89
N VAL A 588 -7.27 8.53 -46.36
CA VAL A 588 -6.86 8.58 -47.78
C VAL A 588 -7.92 7.95 -48.67
N ASP A 589 -8.41 6.75 -48.33
CA ASP A 589 -9.47 6.06 -49.08
C ASP A 589 -10.74 6.92 -49.16
N PHE A 590 -11.12 7.58 -48.06
CA PHE A 590 -12.25 8.50 -48.04
C PHE A 590 -12.02 9.72 -48.94
N LEU A 591 -10.86 10.37 -48.85
CA LEU A 591 -10.52 11.57 -49.63
C LEU A 591 -10.50 11.32 -51.15
N LEU A 592 -10.16 10.11 -51.58
CA LEU A 592 -10.19 9.69 -52.98
C LEU A 592 -11.61 9.61 -53.56
N GLY A 593 -12.63 9.43 -52.71
CA GLY A 593 -14.04 9.45 -53.12
C GLY A 593 -14.44 10.79 -53.74
N GLU A 594 -15.32 10.78 -54.75
CA GLU A 594 -15.81 11.99 -55.41
C GLU A 594 -16.63 12.91 -54.49
N ASP A 595 -17.14 12.36 -53.38
CA ASP A 595 -18.07 13.03 -52.47
C ASP A 595 -17.39 13.58 -51.21
N SER A 596 -16.09 13.34 -51.05
CA SER A 596 -15.34 13.57 -49.81
C SER A 596 -15.32 15.02 -49.32
N LEU A 597 -15.38 15.97 -50.27
CA LEU A 597 -15.32 17.41 -50.01
C LEU A 597 -16.65 18.13 -50.32
N LYS A 598 -17.72 17.39 -50.69
CA LYS A 598 -19.02 17.99 -51.04
C LYS A 598 -19.63 18.81 -49.90
N SER A 599 -19.45 18.38 -48.65
CA SER A 599 -19.94 19.11 -47.46
C SER A 599 -19.28 20.49 -47.35
N TYR A 600 -17.96 20.57 -47.54
CA TYR A 600 -17.22 21.84 -47.57
C TYR A 600 -17.65 22.73 -48.73
N ALA A 601 -17.79 22.15 -49.92
CA ALA A 601 -18.27 22.88 -51.09
C ALA A 601 -19.70 23.44 -50.90
N ALA A 602 -20.58 22.67 -50.27
CA ALA A 602 -21.95 23.09 -49.96
C ALA A 602 -22.01 24.18 -48.87
N SER A 603 -21.16 24.08 -47.84
CA SER A 603 -21.03 25.12 -46.83
C SER A 603 -20.58 26.46 -47.44
N ILE A 604 -19.50 26.45 -48.25
CA ILE A 604 -19.02 27.64 -48.96
C ILE A 604 -20.09 28.21 -49.90
N ALA A 605 -20.81 27.35 -50.64
CA ALA A 605 -21.91 27.78 -51.52
C ALA A 605 -23.08 28.40 -50.75
N THR A 606 -23.37 27.92 -49.53
CA THR A 606 -24.40 28.50 -48.66
C THR A 606 -24.01 29.91 -48.22
N GLN A 607 -22.74 30.11 -47.85
CA GLN A 607 -22.22 31.42 -47.49
C GLN A 607 -22.17 32.38 -48.70
N GLU A 608 -21.83 31.87 -49.90
CA GLU A 608 -21.90 32.64 -51.14
C GLU A 608 -23.34 33.09 -51.48
N ALA A 609 -24.33 32.23 -51.26
CA ALA A 609 -25.73 32.60 -51.46
C ALA A 609 -26.18 33.65 -50.44
N ALA A 610 -25.71 33.55 -49.18
CA ALA A 610 -25.99 34.51 -48.13
C ALA A 610 -25.47 35.91 -48.48
N LEU A 611 -24.27 36.04 -49.08
CA LEU A 611 -23.68 37.32 -49.49
C LEU A 611 -24.62 38.24 -50.29
N SER A 612 -25.43 37.66 -51.17
CA SER A 612 -26.37 38.40 -52.03
C SER A 612 -27.56 39.00 -51.28
N LYS A 613 -27.82 38.56 -50.05
CA LYS A 613 -29.00 38.90 -49.24
C LYS A 613 -28.67 39.75 -48.01
N ILE A 614 -27.38 39.99 -47.74
CA ILE A 614 -26.92 40.77 -46.59
C ILE A 614 -27.38 42.21 -46.74
N ALA A 615 -28.18 42.67 -45.78
CA ALA A 615 -28.67 44.04 -45.70
C ALA A 615 -28.09 44.82 -44.52
N LYS A 616 -27.51 44.13 -43.53
CA LYS A 616 -26.98 44.70 -42.29
C LYS A 616 -25.54 44.26 -42.02
N VAL A 617 -24.78 45.07 -41.30
CA VAL A 617 -23.41 44.71 -40.89
C VAL A 617 -23.38 43.47 -39.98
N THR A 618 -24.37 43.27 -39.11
CA THR A 618 -24.44 42.09 -38.22
C THR A 618 -24.56 40.77 -38.97
N GLU A 619 -25.34 40.76 -40.07
CA GLU A 619 -25.48 39.60 -40.95
C GLU A 619 -24.16 39.30 -41.68
N ALA A 620 -23.35 40.33 -41.96
CA ALA A 620 -22.02 40.17 -42.55
C ALA A 620 -21.01 39.55 -41.57
N ASP A 621 -21.09 39.89 -40.28
CA ASP A 621 -20.20 39.35 -39.24
C ASP A 621 -20.52 37.87 -38.92
N GLU A 622 -21.80 37.47 -38.98
CA GLU A 622 -22.20 36.05 -38.87
C GLU A 622 -21.62 35.20 -40.01
N VAL A 623 -21.72 35.69 -41.25
CA VAL A 623 -21.13 35.03 -42.43
C VAL A 623 -19.60 35.02 -42.34
N ALA A 624 -18.97 36.06 -41.79
CA ALA A 624 -17.52 36.11 -41.58
C ALA A 624 -17.06 35.00 -40.63
N THR A 625 -17.75 34.84 -39.49
CA THR A 625 -17.45 33.80 -38.50
C THR A 625 -17.54 32.39 -39.11
N ALA A 626 -18.60 32.14 -39.90
CA ALA A 626 -18.77 30.85 -40.56
C ALA A 626 -17.67 30.57 -41.62
N LEU A 627 -17.22 31.60 -42.35
CA LEU A 627 -16.12 31.49 -43.32
C LEU A 627 -14.75 31.29 -42.63
N ASP A 628 -14.51 31.92 -41.47
CA ASP A 628 -13.30 31.73 -40.68
C ASP A 628 -13.19 30.31 -40.11
N GLN A 629 -14.31 29.76 -39.64
CA GLN A 629 -14.36 28.36 -39.19
C GLN A 629 -14.05 27.40 -40.35
N ALA A 630 -14.66 27.61 -41.52
CA ALA A 630 -14.38 26.81 -42.71
C ALA A 630 -12.90 26.93 -43.17
N ALA A 631 -12.28 28.11 -43.01
CA ALA A 631 -10.86 28.32 -43.32
C ALA A 631 -9.95 27.50 -42.40
N THR A 632 -10.21 27.56 -41.09
CA THR A 632 -9.42 26.83 -40.07
C THR A 632 -9.50 25.32 -40.28
N GLU A 633 -10.69 24.81 -40.62
CA GLU A 633 -10.89 23.39 -40.92
C GLU A 633 -10.16 22.95 -42.20
N LEU A 634 -10.21 23.76 -43.27
CA LEU A 634 -9.48 23.48 -44.50
C LEU A 634 -7.96 23.52 -44.31
N GLU A 635 -7.45 24.43 -43.46
CA GLU A 635 -6.03 24.54 -43.13
C GLU A 635 -5.53 23.30 -42.37
N MET A 636 -6.26 22.84 -41.35
CA MET A 636 -5.98 21.55 -40.70
C MET A 636 -5.99 20.38 -41.68
N LEU A 637 -6.88 20.41 -42.67
CA LEU A 637 -6.96 19.37 -43.68
C LEU A 637 -5.70 19.32 -44.56
N ILE A 638 -5.17 20.48 -44.95
CA ILE A 638 -3.91 20.59 -45.71
C ILE A 638 -2.74 20.04 -44.89
N GLU A 639 -2.64 20.40 -43.61
CA GLU A 639 -1.58 19.90 -42.72
C GLU A 639 -1.64 18.37 -42.56
N ILE A 640 -2.85 17.82 -42.37
CA ILE A 640 -3.05 16.38 -42.23
C ILE A 640 -2.68 15.67 -43.54
N VAL A 641 -3.17 16.14 -44.69
CA VAL A 641 -2.85 15.56 -46.01
C VAL A 641 -1.35 15.64 -46.30
N GLY A 642 -0.68 16.74 -45.92
CA GLY A 642 0.77 16.89 -46.05
C GLY A 642 1.57 15.90 -45.19
N GLY A 643 0.99 15.37 -44.11
CA GLY A 643 1.59 14.36 -43.23
C GLY A 643 1.23 12.91 -43.57
N LEU A 644 0.26 12.67 -44.45
CA LEU A 644 -0.17 11.32 -44.84
C LEU A 644 0.84 10.67 -45.80
N LYS A 645 1.22 9.42 -45.52
CA LYS A 645 2.03 8.61 -46.43
C LYS A 645 1.15 8.00 -47.52
N ILE A 646 0.97 8.74 -48.62
CA ILE A 646 0.22 8.28 -49.79
C ILE A 646 1.21 7.59 -50.74
N ALA A 647 0.92 6.34 -51.14
CA ALA A 647 1.82 5.56 -51.99
C ALA A 647 1.91 6.08 -53.43
N ASP A 648 0.84 6.72 -53.92
CA ASP A 648 0.74 7.27 -55.27
C ASP A 648 0.79 8.79 -55.26
N ALA A 649 1.88 9.35 -55.80
CA ALA A 649 2.07 10.80 -55.90
C ALA A 649 0.96 11.51 -56.69
N THR A 650 0.31 10.83 -57.65
CA THR A 650 -0.78 11.42 -58.45
C THR A 650 -2.06 11.60 -57.63
N GLN A 651 -2.33 10.69 -56.70
CA GLN A 651 -3.45 10.78 -55.76
C GLN A 651 -3.26 11.95 -54.78
N THR A 652 -2.04 12.14 -54.28
CA THR A 652 -1.69 13.29 -53.43
C THR A 652 -1.93 14.61 -54.16
N THR A 653 -1.47 14.72 -55.40
CA THR A 653 -1.69 15.92 -56.22
C THR A 653 -3.18 16.21 -56.43
N ALA A 654 -3.98 15.19 -56.76
CA ALA A 654 -5.42 15.35 -56.98
C ALA A 654 -6.17 15.84 -55.73
N ILE A 655 -5.80 15.33 -54.54
CA ILE A 655 -6.38 15.76 -53.26
C ILE A 655 -6.00 17.22 -52.97
N ILE A 656 -4.71 17.57 -53.11
CA ILE A 656 -4.22 18.93 -52.87
C ILE A 656 -4.87 19.94 -53.83
N GLU A 657 -5.03 19.60 -55.11
CA GLU A 657 -5.70 20.48 -56.08
C GLU A 657 -7.18 20.74 -55.72
N ARG A 658 -7.92 19.70 -55.31
CA ARG A 658 -9.32 19.83 -54.88
C ARG A 658 -9.46 20.73 -53.64
N ILE A 659 -8.59 20.56 -52.66
CA ILE A 659 -8.56 21.40 -51.45
C ILE A 659 -8.16 22.84 -51.80
N SER A 660 -7.13 23.00 -52.63
CA SER A 660 -6.64 24.32 -53.09
C SER A 660 -7.72 25.10 -53.85
N ALA A 661 -8.53 24.40 -54.66
CA ALA A 661 -9.66 25.01 -55.36
C ALA A 661 -10.75 25.50 -54.40
N LEU A 662 -11.07 24.73 -53.34
CA LEU A 662 -12.02 25.14 -52.30
C LEU A 662 -11.47 26.31 -51.48
N TYR A 663 -10.18 26.30 -51.16
CA TYR A 663 -9.53 27.38 -50.43
C TYR A 663 -9.51 28.69 -51.23
N ALA A 664 -9.23 28.60 -52.55
CA ALA A 664 -9.32 29.74 -53.45
C ALA A 664 -10.76 30.31 -53.53
N ARG A 665 -11.76 29.42 -53.60
CA ARG A 665 -13.18 29.81 -53.59
C ARG A 665 -13.57 30.50 -52.28
N LEU A 666 -13.18 29.94 -51.14
CA LEU A 666 -13.40 30.53 -49.82
C LEU A 666 -12.79 31.93 -49.71
N ASN A 667 -11.55 32.12 -50.17
CA ASN A 667 -10.87 33.41 -50.17
C ASN A 667 -11.55 34.43 -51.10
N GLY A 668 -12.06 33.99 -52.24
CA GLY A 668 -12.90 34.81 -53.11
C GLY A 668 -14.15 35.32 -52.38
N THR A 669 -14.86 34.42 -51.69
CA THR A 669 -16.05 34.73 -50.89
C THR A 669 -15.75 35.70 -49.74
N ARG A 670 -14.62 35.53 -49.04
CA ARG A 670 -14.13 36.48 -48.02
C ARG A 670 -13.87 37.88 -48.61
N GLY A 671 -13.25 37.94 -49.79
CA GLY A 671 -13.01 39.19 -50.50
C GLY A 671 -14.31 39.93 -50.83
N SER A 672 -15.29 39.21 -51.35
CA SER A 672 -16.63 39.75 -51.65
C SER A 672 -17.36 40.21 -50.39
N LEU A 673 -17.29 39.43 -49.29
CA LEU A 673 -17.86 39.81 -48.00
C LEU A 673 -17.26 41.11 -47.47
N ARG A 674 -15.93 41.23 -47.52
CA ARG A 674 -15.21 42.42 -47.06
C ARG A 674 -15.63 43.68 -47.81
N ASN A 675 -15.81 43.59 -49.13
CA ASN A 675 -16.30 44.70 -49.94
C ASN A 675 -17.75 45.06 -49.61
N LYS A 676 -18.63 44.07 -49.43
CA LYS A 676 -20.04 44.30 -49.11
C LYS A 676 -20.23 44.89 -47.71
N ARG A 677 -19.47 44.41 -46.72
CA ARG A 677 -19.43 44.94 -45.35
C ARG A 677 -18.99 46.41 -45.34
N ARG A 678 -17.97 46.77 -46.13
CA ARG A 678 -17.50 48.16 -46.25
C ARG A 678 -18.55 49.10 -46.86
N GLU A 679 -19.31 48.61 -47.85
CA GLU A 679 -20.40 49.36 -48.48
C GLU A 679 -21.58 49.60 -47.50
N LEU A 680 -22.01 48.56 -46.77
CA LEU A 680 -23.09 48.63 -45.78
C LEU A 680 -22.72 49.50 -44.57
N SER A 681 -21.48 49.36 -44.08
CA SER A 681 -20.97 50.14 -42.94
C SER A 681 -20.94 51.65 -43.23
N ARG A 682 -20.68 52.05 -44.49
CA ARG A 682 -20.71 53.46 -44.88
C ARG A 682 -22.13 54.05 -44.85
N GLY A 683 -23.15 53.27 -45.22
CA GLY A 683 -24.56 53.71 -45.22
C GLY A 683 -25.22 53.71 -43.84
N GLU A 684 -24.89 52.75 -42.97
CA GLU A 684 -25.41 52.69 -41.60
C GLU A 684 -24.67 53.65 -40.64
N GLY A 685 -23.39 53.93 -40.92
CA GLY A 685 -22.52 54.77 -40.09
C GLY A 685 -22.93 56.24 -40.01
N GLU A 686 -23.48 56.82 -41.08
CA GLU A 686 -23.79 58.26 -41.14
C GLU A 686 -24.91 58.68 -40.17
N ALA A 687 -26.01 57.94 -40.15
CA ALA A 687 -27.13 58.20 -39.24
C ALA A 687 -26.76 57.89 -37.77
N GLN A 688 -25.95 56.84 -37.54
CA GLN A 688 -25.49 56.47 -36.21
C GLN A 688 -24.49 57.50 -35.65
N PHE A 689 -23.56 57.99 -36.47
CA PHE A 689 -22.59 59.01 -36.09
C PHE A 689 -23.28 60.32 -35.67
N ALA A 690 -24.24 60.80 -36.48
CA ALA A 690 -25.00 62.00 -36.15
C ALA A 690 -25.78 61.88 -34.82
N ALA A 691 -26.37 60.71 -34.54
CA ALA A 691 -27.07 60.46 -33.28
C ALA A 691 -26.12 60.42 -32.07
N GLN A 692 -24.94 59.79 -32.22
CA GLN A 692 -23.94 59.69 -31.15
C GLN A 692 -23.29 61.04 -30.84
N MET A 693 -22.95 61.84 -31.86
CA MET A 693 -22.44 63.21 -31.65
C MET A 693 -23.45 64.10 -30.93
N LYS A 694 -24.74 63.92 -31.21
CA LYS A 694 -25.83 64.62 -30.51
C LYS A 694 -25.94 64.18 -29.04
N LEU A 695 -25.83 62.88 -28.75
CA LEU A 695 -25.84 62.37 -27.38
C LEU A 695 -24.62 62.85 -26.58
N LEU A 696 -23.43 62.81 -27.17
CA LEU A 696 -22.20 63.33 -26.56
C LEU A 696 -22.34 64.82 -26.21
N SER A 697 -22.98 65.59 -27.08
CA SER A 697 -23.26 67.02 -26.85
C SER A 697 -24.23 67.25 -25.69
N GLN A 698 -25.25 66.40 -25.54
CA GLN A 698 -26.20 66.46 -24.42
C GLN A 698 -25.54 66.03 -23.11
N ALA A 699 -24.69 65.00 -23.14
CA ALA A 699 -23.95 64.52 -21.98
C ALA A 699 -22.98 65.57 -21.45
N LEU A 700 -22.26 66.29 -22.34
CA LEU A 700 -21.40 67.42 -21.97
C LEU A 700 -22.17 68.47 -21.17
N ALA A 701 -23.32 68.93 -21.68
CA ALA A 701 -24.14 69.93 -21.00
C ALA A 701 -24.60 69.45 -19.62
N ASN A 702 -25.12 68.22 -19.53
CA ASN A 702 -25.60 67.65 -18.27
C ASN A 702 -24.49 67.49 -17.23
N TYR A 703 -23.31 66.99 -17.63
CA TYR A 703 -22.21 66.83 -16.71
C TYR A 703 -21.65 68.18 -16.22
N LEU A 704 -21.57 69.19 -17.09
CA LEU A 704 -21.14 70.54 -16.68
C LEU A 704 -22.11 71.16 -15.65
N ASP A 705 -23.41 70.93 -15.78
CA ASP A 705 -24.42 71.40 -14.82
C ASP A 705 -24.30 70.71 -13.45
N LEU A 706 -23.93 69.42 -13.42
CA LEU A 706 -23.75 68.63 -12.21
C LEU A 706 -22.42 68.90 -11.48
N CYS A 707 -21.48 69.59 -12.13
CA CYS A 707 -20.20 69.97 -11.54
C CYS A 707 -20.35 71.18 -10.60
N ASP A 708 -20.41 70.88 -9.29
CA ASP A 708 -20.40 71.84 -8.18
C ASP A 708 -19.06 71.92 -7.44
N THR A 709 -18.12 71.00 -7.70
CA THR A 709 -16.74 71.04 -7.19
C THR A 709 -15.70 70.81 -8.29
N PRO A 710 -14.46 71.33 -8.14
CA PRO A 710 -13.39 71.10 -9.10
C PRO A 710 -13.10 69.61 -9.35
N GLU A 711 -13.16 68.80 -8.30
CA GLU A 711 -12.88 67.36 -8.37
C GLU A 711 -13.95 66.62 -9.19
N LYS A 712 -15.22 67.05 -9.11
CA LYS A 712 -16.28 66.49 -9.96
C LYS A 712 -16.12 66.90 -11.43
N CYS A 713 -15.49 68.03 -11.74
CA CYS A 713 -15.14 68.38 -13.13
C CYS A 713 -14.14 67.37 -13.71
N ASP A 714 -13.08 67.06 -12.96
CA ASP A 714 -12.05 66.11 -13.40
C ASP A 714 -12.62 64.70 -13.57
N GLU A 715 -13.50 64.25 -12.65
CA GLU A 715 -14.17 62.96 -12.74
C GLU A 715 -15.14 62.87 -13.93
N SER A 716 -15.92 63.93 -14.18
CA SER A 716 -16.90 63.99 -15.26
C SER A 716 -16.23 64.11 -16.63
N LEU A 717 -15.13 64.88 -16.72
CA LEU A 717 -14.28 64.96 -17.90
C LEU A 717 -13.70 63.59 -18.25
N THR A 718 -13.14 62.89 -17.26
CA THR A 718 -12.59 61.53 -17.47
C THR A 718 -13.67 60.58 -18.02
N ARG A 719 -14.87 60.61 -17.45
CA ARG A 719 -15.99 59.78 -17.94
C ARG A 719 -16.40 60.11 -19.37
N LEU A 720 -16.45 61.40 -19.72
CA LEU A 720 -16.83 61.80 -21.07
C LEU A 720 -15.71 61.51 -22.09
N MET A 721 -14.44 61.57 -21.67
CA MET A 721 -13.30 61.19 -22.51
C MET A 721 -13.29 59.71 -22.87
N VAL A 722 -13.67 58.82 -21.95
CA VAL A 722 -13.84 57.40 -22.27
C VAL A 722 -14.89 57.20 -23.37
N GLN A 723 -16.01 57.94 -23.32
CA GLN A 723 -17.02 57.87 -24.38
C GLN A 723 -16.50 58.40 -25.73
N VAL A 724 -15.65 59.43 -25.72
CA VAL A 724 -14.98 59.93 -26.92
C VAL A 724 -14.04 58.87 -27.51
N GLU A 725 -13.20 58.22 -26.68
CA GLU A 725 -12.30 57.15 -27.11
C GLU A 725 -13.07 55.93 -27.66
N GLU A 726 -14.18 55.55 -27.02
CA GLU A 726 -15.08 54.51 -27.53
C GLU A 726 -15.65 54.86 -28.92
N LEU A 727 -15.98 56.13 -29.15
CA LEU A 727 -16.44 56.61 -30.46
C LEU A 727 -15.31 56.62 -31.50
N GLU A 728 -14.09 57.05 -31.13
CA GLU A 728 -12.91 56.98 -32.00
C GLU A 728 -12.63 55.55 -32.43
N GLY A 729 -12.66 54.59 -31.49
CA GLY A 729 -12.49 53.16 -31.79
C GLY A 729 -13.61 52.60 -32.68
N LYS A 730 -14.86 53.01 -32.43
CA LYS A 730 -16.04 52.54 -33.18
C LYS A 730 -16.09 53.06 -34.62
N PHE A 731 -15.58 54.26 -34.88
CA PHE A 731 -15.57 54.89 -36.20
C PHE A 731 -14.17 54.98 -36.84
N ALA A 732 -13.18 54.22 -36.32
CA ALA A 732 -11.78 54.22 -36.75
C ALA A 732 -11.55 53.94 -38.25
N GLU A 733 -12.52 53.31 -38.93
CA GLU A 733 -12.43 53.00 -40.36
C GLU A 733 -12.83 54.19 -41.28
N PHE A 734 -13.24 55.32 -40.71
CA PHE A 734 -13.72 56.51 -41.43
C PHE A 734 -12.97 57.79 -41.00
N ASP A 735 -11.95 58.18 -41.77
CA ASP A 735 -11.09 59.34 -41.47
C ASP A 735 -11.89 60.65 -41.24
N GLU A 736 -12.97 60.87 -42.00
CA GLU A 736 -13.84 62.06 -41.90
C GLU A 736 -14.59 62.17 -40.54
N TYR A 737 -14.85 61.03 -39.87
CA TYR A 737 -15.49 61.01 -38.55
C TYR A 737 -14.48 61.19 -37.43
N ILE A 738 -13.26 60.67 -37.60
CA ILE A 738 -12.17 60.87 -36.63
C ILE A 738 -11.81 62.35 -36.49
N GLU A 739 -11.74 63.09 -37.61
CA GLU A 739 -11.49 64.53 -37.57
C GLU A 739 -12.55 65.29 -36.77
N GLN A 740 -13.83 64.93 -36.94
CA GLN A 740 -14.94 65.55 -36.20
C GLN A 740 -14.95 65.17 -34.71
N ILE A 741 -14.60 63.93 -34.36
CA ILE A 741 -14.49 63.51 -32.95
C ILE A 741 -13.32 64.23 -32.26
N ALA A 742 -12.19 64.41 -32.95
CA ALA A 742 -11.04 65.14 -32.43
C ALA A 742 -11.38 66.60 -32.09
N VAL A 743 -12.10 67.30 -32.97
CA VAL A 743 -12.61 68.65 -32.70
C VAL A 743 -13.51 68.66 -31.45
N ARG A 744 -14.41 67.67 -31.34
CA ARG A 744 -15.34 67.61 -30.20
C ARG A 744 -14.64 67.28 -28.88
N ARG A 745 -13.56 66.50 -28.93
CA ARG A 745 -12.71 66.20 -27.77
C ARG A 745 -12.10 67.47 -27.18
N GLU A 746 -11.56 68.33 -28.02
CA GLU A 746 -10.96 69.61 -27.63
C GLU A 746 -12.02 70.52 -26.98
N GLU A 747 -13.20 70.64 -27.58
CA GLU A 747 -14.32 71.42 -27.02
C GLU A 747 -14.76 70.95 -25.63
N ILE A 748 -14.74 69.64 -25.37
CA ILE A 748 -15.08 69.08 -24.05
C ILE A 748 -14.02 69.46 -23.02
N TYR A 749 -12.74 69.31 -23.34
CA TYR A 749 -11.64 69.66 -22.44
C TYR A 749 -11.73 71.13 -22.02
N ASP A 750 -11.85 72.02 -22.99
CA ASP A 750 -11.93 73.46 -22.76
C ASP A 750 -13.11 73.84 -21.87
N ALA A 751 -14.28 73.21 -22.07
CA ALA A 751 -15.47 73.49 -21.29
C ALA A 751 -15.33 73.07 -19.82
N PHE A 752 -14.79 71.89 -19.54
CA PHE A 752 -14.56 71.43 -18.16
C PHE A 752 -13.45 72.22 -17.46
N GLU A 753 -12.38 72.57 -18.17
CA GLU A 753 -11.28 73.37 -17.61
C GLU A 753 -11.75 74.80 -17.27
N GLY A 754 -12.57 75.40 -18.12
CA GLY A 754 -13.23 76.67 -17.85
C GLY A 754 -14.13 76.61 -16.60
N ARG A 755 -14.96 75.56 -16.47
CA ARG A 755 -15.83 75.37 -15.29
C ARG A 755 -15.04 75.12 -14.01
N ARG A 756 -13.98 74.32 -14.08
CA ARG A 756 -13.09 74.03 -12.94
C ARG A 756 -12.46 75.31 -12.41
N THR A 757 -11.93 76.14 -13.32
CA THR A 757 -11.32 77.42 -12.97
C THR A 757 -12.32 78.34 -12.25
N GLN A 758 -13.55 78.44 -12.74
CA GLN A 758 -14.61 79.21 -12.07
C GLN A 758 -14.90 78.70 -10.64
N LEU A 759 -14.96 77.38 -10.43
CA LEU A 759 -15.22 76.77 -9.13
C LEU A 759 -14.05 76.95 -8.15
N VAL A 760 -12.81 76.81 -8.62
CA VAL A 760 -11.60 77.06 -7.81
C VAL A 760 -11.56 78.52 -7.36
N GLU A 761 -11.85 79.47 -8.25
CA GLU A 761 -11.91 80.88 -7.89
C GLU A 761 -13.02 81.17 -6.87
N ALA A 762 -14.21 80.58 -7.04
CA ALA A 762 -15.31 80.71 -6.08
C ALA A 762 -14.94 80.14 -4.70
N ARG A 763 -14.30 78.96 -4.66
CA ARG A 763 -13.78 78.34 -3.43
C ARG A 763 -12.73 79.21 -2.75
N GLY A 764 -11.78 79.74 -3.53
CA GLY A 764 -10.74 80.65 -3.04
C GLY A 764 -11.31 81.95 -2.46
N LYS A 765 -12.29 82.57 -3.13
CA LYS A 765 -12.99 83.76 -2.61
C LYS A 765 -13.72 83.47 -1.29
N ARG A 766 -14.39 82.32 -1.17
CA ARG A 766 -15.08 81.90 0.05
C ARG A 766 -14.11 81.64 1.20
N ALA A 767 -13.02 80.89 0.95
CA ALA A 767 -11.99 80.64 1.95
C ALA A 767 -11.35 81.96 2.44
N GLY A 768 -11.03 82.87 1.51
CA GLY A 768 -10.52 84.20 1.86
C GLY A 768 -11.49 85.01 2.73
N ALA A 769 -12.80 84.93 2.49
CA ALA A 769 -13.81 85.59 3.31
C ALA A 769 -13.92 84.98 4.72
N LEU A 770 -13.90 83.64 4.83
CA LEU A 770 -13.93 82.93 6.11
C LEU A 770 -12.67 83.22 6.93
N PHE A 771 -11.49 83.20 6.31
CA PHE A 771 -10.21 83.53 6.94
C PHE A 771 -10.21 84.96 7.52
N LYS A 772 -10.62 85.96 6.72
CA LYS A 772 -10.74 87.35 7.19
C LYS A 772 -11.75 87.51 8.34
N SER A 773 -12.80 86.69 8.36
CA SER A 773 -13.78 86.67 9.44
C SER A 773 -13.16 86.08 10.72
N ALA A 774 -12.47 84.94 10.60
CA ALA A 774 -11.78 84.29 11.71
C ALA A 774 -10.68 85.19 12.32
N GLU A 775 -9.87 85.85 11.48
CA GLU A 775 -8.86 86.82 11.95
C GLU A 775 -9.50 87.95 12.78
N ARG A 776 -10.66 88.47 12.34
CA ARG A 776 -11.36 89.54 13.06
C ARG A 776 -11.87 89.08 14.43
N ILE A 777 -12.43 87.87 14.51
CA ILE A 777 -12.91 87.31 15.78
C ILE A 777 -11.73 86.99 16.70
N LEU A 778 -10.64 86.41 16.18
CA LEU A 778 -9.41 86.16 16.93
C LEU A 778 -8.78 87.45 17.49
N ALA A 779 -8.77 88.53 16.71
CA ALA A 779 -8.33 89.84 17.20
C ALA A 779 -9.23 90.35 18.34
N GLY A 780 -10.55 90.14 18.23
CA GLY A 780 -11.52 90.44 19.28
C GLY A 780 -11.28 89.64 20.57
N ILE A 781 -11.11 88.32 20.44
CA ILE A 781 -10.76 87.41 21.54
C ILE A 781 -9.48 87.87 22.22
N ARG A 782 -8.43 88.18 21.45
CA ARG A 782 -7.14 88.65 21.99
C ARG A 782 -7.31 89.90 22.85
N ASN A 783 -8.08 90.88 22.36
CA ASN A 783 -8.35 92.11 23.10
C ASN A 783 -9.20 91.84 24.36
N ARG A 784 -10.17 90.92 24.30
CA ARG A 784 -11.04 90.59 25.43
C ARG A 784 -10.27 89.85 26.54
N VAL A 785 -9.45 88.87 26.17
CA VAL A 785 -8.60 88.13 27.11
C VAL A 785 -7.61 89.05 27.81
N ALA A 786 -7.04 90.05 27.11
CA ALA A 786 -6.14 91.03 27.69
C ALA A 786 -6.79 91.94 28.77
N SER A 787 -8.12 91.99 28.85
CA SER A 787 -8.84 92.78 29.87
C SER A 787 -9.15 92.01 31.17
N PHE A 788 -8.88 90.71 31.23
CA PHE A 788 -9.08 89.90 32.42
C PHE A 788 -7.83 89.87 33.29
N ASN A 789 -8.00 90.12 34.59
CA ASN A 789 -6.90 90.17 35.56
C ASN A 789 -6.71 88.86 36.36
N GLU A 790 -7.60 87.88 36.16
CA GLU A 790 -7.60 86.59 36.87
C GLU A 790 -7.65 85.42 35.88
N VAL A 791 -6.85 84.38 36.15
CA VAL A 791 -6.69 83.21 35.27
C VAL A 791 -8.00 82.41 35.15
N GLU A 792 -8.78 82.30 36.22
CA GLU A 792 -10.07 81.59 36.22
C GLU A 792 -11.08 82.23 35.27
N ALA A 793 -11.09 83.57 35.18
CA ALA A 793 -11.95 84.30 34.25
C ALA A 793 -11.57 84.04 32.78
N ILE A 794 -10.27 83.90 32.48
CA ILE A 794 -9.78 83.54 31.15
C ILE A 794 -10.23 82.11 30.79
N HIS A 795 -10.07 81.16 31.72
CA HIS A 795 -10.48 79.77 31.49
C HIS A 795 -11.99 79.64 31.25
N SER A 796 -12.82 80.36 32.02
CA SER A 796 -14.27 80.39 31.79
C SER A 796 -14.64 80.99 30.43
N TYR A 797 -13.99 82.08 30.02
CA TYR A 797 -14.22 82.70 28.71
C TYR A 797 -13.88 81.74 27.55
N PHE A 798 -12.74 81.06 27.59
CA PHE A 798 -12.38 80.07 26.57
C PHE A 798 -13.27 78.82 26.54
N ALA A 799 -13.87 78.46 27.68
CA ALA A 799 -14.73 77.29 27.80
C ALA A 799 -16.19 77.56 27.37
N THR A 800 -16.68 78.79 27.50
CA THR A 800 -18.13 79.08 27.39
C THR A 800 -18.49 80.18 26.40
N ASP A 801 -17.53 80.98 25.92
CA ASP A 801 -17.88 82.10 25.06
C ASP A 801 -18.16 81.65 23.61
N PRO A 802 -19.32 82.03 23.04
CA PRO A 802 -19.71 81.64 21.68
C PRO A 802 -18.72 82.08 20.59
N MET A 803 -17.91 83.13 20.82
CA MET A 803 -16.90 83.57 19.84
C MET A 803 -15.79 82.54 19.65
N ILE A 804 -15.45 81.79 20.70
CA ILE A 804 -14.41 80.75 20.66
C ILE A 804 -14.91 79.55 19.84
N GLU A 805 -16.14 79.11 20.08
CA GLU A 805 -16.78 78.08 19.26
C GLU A 805 -16.93 78.56 17.81
N LYS A 806 -17.33 79.81 17.59
CA LYS A 806 -17.49 80.35 16.24
C LYS A 806 -16.19 80.38 15.43
N VAL A 807 -15.05 80.66 16.07
CA VAL A 807 -13.74 80.56 15.41
C VAL A 807 -13.40 79.11 15.08
N ARG A 808 -13.65 78.18 16.01
CA ARG A 808 -13.44 76.74 15.75
C ARG A 808 -14.29 76.26 14.57
N ASP A 809 -15.55 76.69 14.48
CA ASP A 809 -16.44 76.39 13.36
C ASP A 809 -15.92 76.96 12.03
N LEU A 810 -15.43 78.21 12.03
CA LEU A 810 -14.87 78.83 10.83
C LEU A 810 -13.59 78.14 10.37
N ILE A 811 -12.73 77.70 11.31
CA ILE A 811 -11.56 76.88 11.01
C ILE A 811 -11.97 75.53 10.44
N GLY A 812 -13.02 74.91 10.97
CA GLY A 812 -13.55 73.64 10.43
C GLY A 812 -14.18 73.75 9.03
N GLN A 813 -14.55 74.96 8.59
CA GLN A 813 -15.09 75.21 7.24
C GLN A 813 -14.04 75.61 6.19
N LEU A 814 -12.81 75.90 6.61
CA LEU A 814 -11.65 76.20 5.76
C LEU A 814 -10.92 74.90 5.41
#